data_AF-A0A971RPJ4-F1
#
_entry.id   AF-A0A971RPJ4-F1
#
_cell.length_a   1.000
_cell.length_b   1.000
_cell.length_c   1.000
_cell.angle_alpha   90.00
_cell.angle_beta   90.00
_cell.angle_gamma   90.00
#
_symmetry.space_group_name_H-M   'P 1'
#
loop_
_entity.id
_entity.type
_entity.pdbx_description
1 polymer ?
#
loop_
_entity_poly.entity_id
_entity_poly.type
_entity_poly.pdbx_seq_one_letter_code
_entity_poly.pdbx_strand_id
1 'polypeptide(L)'
;MKFYCSNSKSKRLFSLLLTIVLVFSLISIPTSADTAYPIYNQYIDSDITRISVCSDLHLDEVAQNRGKFASYLTAVDTYDPQMLIFCGDPCTSGYNAPQTTDYGGIFSSRSFANVYDEIRAAVAHYVGADKPVVFVAGNHDYDVNPSPYPTYSGFDSYYGLVPTENFDIFLMGAHNNTNWSFSPAQMTALEEYLDSRADSDKLLLVPAHFPIDDAGGRGDATNAADLKSLLSAYDLPIVYMWGHNHSEADKPYSDMARILKEYPISYTTVNAGAINYRAPADTTAWRGLNLTVDLVNNQLNYTVIGNSSEGPFRVIGTHTQALPTSEPFENAQTPVIQTQPGNTTVTVGAPVSLSVVATVGRGALSYQWFVNTVNANSGGAIIPGAVAASYSPPTSALGQNWYYCEVTNTDDTATTNKTAVIASQTASVQVQATQQTGWDGAIASSYGGGSGSAADPWLINNAAQLARLAQETNAGTNYSGVYFRQTADIDLGGHAWTPVGGYISSSSDSNRVFAGTYDGGGKLVRGLHIDLTAEGSSSLPKTYGLFGYVSGTIMNVGVVDADVSFINTQTGSSNTNAYVGIIAGYLGNNSTPAAKILNSFATGSAYAQTAAGSSTTVLCCAGGLTGYVYSGEIRNSYASATVTNRGSFSSQYSGYGGVVGQIRSGETFANVSWNNELTTYGAASSSSAVTGLTGKTTATLKSTDYLADLNSAAADQTGWLEWMADTTTALNGGYPLHLRQVNVIVDAQVPVILTQPAARTVAPNGAASLSVVAAVDRGSLSYQWYSNSVDSNDGGFLIPGAIAATYSPPTDTLGQIWYYCIITNTDIEATGNQTAFDVSNAAGITVSEAPPVWDGSIASSYGGGSGTEASPWLITNAAELARLAQETNADVDFSGKFFRQTADIDLGELAWTPIGGYISSAATSSNRTFAGTYNGGGYLVRGLKIDILATGSTSLVKSYGLFGHVSGTIMNLGVVDADVAFVNTKSDSGETNAYVGLIAGYLSSDSSPAAKILNSFATGNASASTSLNSSGVLCCAGGLTGYVYGGEIRNSYASAAVTISGSYSASSSGYGGVFGQSRSRSGVPNVYENAGWNSDLTAYGAAGKSDPVAGLTGKTTSALKASGHLVDL
;
A
#
# COMPACT_ATOMS: atom_id res chain seq x y z
N MET A 1 -0.67 35.12 15.89
CA MET A 1 -1.03 36.27 15.00
C MET A 1 -2.43 36.04 14.45
N LYS A 2 -3.34 37.03 14.56
CA LYS A 2 -4.72 36.95 14.03
C LYS A 2 -4.73 37.40 12.56
N PHE A 3 -5.26 36.57 11.66
CA PHE A 3 -5.63 36.97 10.30
C PHE A 3 -7.15 36.83 10.10
N TYR A 4 -7.76 37.86 9.52
CA TYR A 4 -9.17 37.90 9.12
C TYR A 4 -9.30 37.44 7.66
N CYS A 5 -10.17 36.47 7.36
CA CYS A 5 -10.58 36.13 5.99
C CYS A 5 -12.12 36.13 5.88
N SER A 6 -12.64 36.81 4.85
CA SER A 6 -14.03 37.28 4.74
C SER A 6 -14.88 36.55 3.69
N ASN A 7 -14.72 35.23 3.50
CA ASN A 7 -15.55 34.51 2.52
C ASN A 7 -16.02 33.12 3.00
N SER A 8 -17.25 32.74 2.62
CA SER A 8 -17.94 31.54 3.12
C SER A 8 -17.37 30.23 2.56
N LYS A 9 -16.73 30.27 1.39
CA LYS A 9 -16.00 29.12 0.80
C LYS A 9 -14.72 28.77 1.58
N SER A 10 -14.00 29.77 2.10
CA SER A 10 -12.79 29.57 2.91
C SER A 10 -13.07 28.99 4.30
N LYS A 11 -14.26 29.20 4.89
CA LYS A 11 -14.65 28.56 6.17
C LYS A 11 -14.92 27.07 6.04
N ARG A 12 -15.43 26.60 4.89
CA ARG A 12 -15.59 25.16 4.62
C ARG A 12 -14.26 24.48 4.31
N LEU A 13 -13.34 25.17 3.62
CA LEU A 13 -12.01 24.62 3.34
C LEU A 13 -11.12 24.57 4.61
N PHE A 14 -11.23 25.55 5.50
CA PHE A 14 -10.49 25.55 6.78
C PHE A 14 -11.08 24.60 7.82
N SER A 15 -12.40 24.38 7.81
CA SER A 15 -13.04 23.32 8.61
C SER A 15 -12.77 21.92 8.05
N LEU A 16 -12.50 21.78 6.74
CA LEU A 16 -12.08 20.52 6.13
C LEU A 16 -10.60 20.23 6.42
N LEU A 17 -9.73 21.26 6.36
CA LEU A 17 -8.31 21.12 6.71
C LEU A 17 -8.08 20.87 8.20
N LEU A 18 -8.87 21.46 9.11
CA LEU A 18 -8.72 21.22 10.55
C LEU A 18 -9.25 19.83 10.97
N THR A 19 -10.24 19.28 10.25
CA THR A 19 -10.67 17.88 10.41
C THR A 19 -9.67 16.91 9.78
N ILE A 20 -8.95 17.30 8.72
CA ILE A 20 -7.88 16.47 8.13
C ILE A 20 -6.62 16.47 9.02
N VAL A 21 -6.26 17.58 9.67
CA VAL A 21 -5.05 17.66 10.51
C VAL A 21 -5.23 17.06 11.92
N LEU A 22 -6.46 16.95 12.45
CA LEU A 22 -6.74 16.24 13.71
C LEU A 22 -6.97 14.73 13.54
N VAL A 23 -7.04 14.22 12.30
CA VAL A 23 -7.14 12.79 11.99
C VAL A 23 -5.77 12.14 11.73
N PHE A 24 -4.69 12.93 11.60
CA PHE A 24 -3.34 12.43 11.33
C PHE A 24 -2.43 12.29 12.58
N SER A 25 -3.01 12.10 13.78
CA SER A 25 -2.22 11.81 15.01
C SER A 25 -2.66 10.56 15.77
N LEU A 26 -3.41 9.67 15.13
CA LEU A 26 -3.69 8.31 15.60
C LEU A 26 -3.58 7.38 14.39
N ILE A 27 -2.35 7.10 13.95
CA ILE A 27 -2.10 6.00 13.02
C ILE A 27 -2.05 4.75 13.88
N SER A 28 -3.23 4.17 14.06
CA SER A 28 -3.39 2.80 14.51
C SER A 28 -2.68 1.88 13.53
N ILE A 29 -1.90 0.95 14.10
CA ILE A 29 -1.44 -0.27 13.45
C ILE A 29 -2.65 -0.92 12.76
N PRO A 30 -2.54 -1.42 11.51
CA PRO A 30 -3.66 -2.05 10.85
C PRO A 30 -4.08 -3.27 11.68
N THR A 31 -5.28 -3.21 12.25
CA THR A 31 -5.95 -4.38 12.82
C THR A 31 -6.18 -5.38 11.71
N SER A 32 -5.84 -6.63 12.02
CA SER A 32 -6.08 -7.83 11.23
C SER A 32 -7.51 -7.90 10.70
N ALA A 33 -7.70 -8.74 9.68
CA ALA A 33 -8.98 -9.35 9.33
C ALA A 33 -9.86 -9.56 10.58
N ASP A 34 -11.18 -9.34 10.45
CA ASP A 34 -12.19 -9.58 11.50
C ASP A 34 -12.10 -11.03 12.01
N THR A 35 -11.16 -11.29 12.92
CA THR A 35 -11.14 -12.45 13.79
C THR A 35 -12.25 -12.25 14.82
N ALA A 36 -12.97 -13.29 15.22
CA ALA A 36 -14.02 -13.14 16.24
C ALA A 36 -13.49 -12.71 17.63
N TYR A 37 -12.17 -12.56 17.79
CA TYR A 37 -11.49 -12.10 19.00
C TYR A 37 -10.45 -11.00 18.74
N PRO A 38 -10.21 -10.12 19.72
CA PRO A 38 -9.06 -9.22 19.73
C PRO A 38 -7.73 -9.98 19.91
N ILE A 39 -6.67 -9.47 19.29
CA ILE A 39 -5.29 -9.95 19.44
C ILE A 39 -4.44 -8.84 20.09
N TYR A 40 -3.76 -9.18 21.19
CA TYR A 40 -2.95 -8.28 22.00
C TYR A 40 -1.45 -8.49 21.73
N ASN A 41 -0.96 -8.00 20.59
CA ASN A 41 0.40 -8.22 20.07
C ASN A 41 1.55 -7.64 20.91
N GLN A 42 1.28 -7.07 22.08
CA GLN A 42 2.30 -6.45 22.94
C GLN A 42 3.43 -7.43 23.34
N TYR A 43 3.14 -8.74 23.35
CA TYR A 43 4.05 -9.76 23.86
C TYR A 43 4.49 -10.80 22.81
N ILE A 44 4.17 -10.60 21.52
CA ILE A 44 4.27 -11.63 20.47
C ILE A 44 5.66 -12.28 20.35
N ASP A 45 6.73 -11.51 20.54
CA ASP A 45 8.13 -11.97 20.47
C ASP A 45 8.79 -12.07 21.86
N SER A 46 7.99 -12.12 22.94
CA SER A 46 8.54 -12.19 24.30
C SER A 46 8.88 -13.64 24.66
N ASP A 47 10.17 -13.89 24.93
CA ASP A 47 10.71 -15.18 25.43
C ASP A 47 10.31 -15.44 26.90
N ILE A 48 9.01 -15.64 27.12
CA ILE A 48 8.42 -15.91 28.43
C ILE A 48 8.34 -17.41 28.62
N THR A 49 8.90 -17.90 29.72
CA THR A 49 8.86 -19.31 30.13
C THR A 49 8.42 -19.49 31.57
N ARG A 50 8.45 -18.43 32.39
CA ARG A 50 8.06 -18.48 33.82
C ARG A 50 6.92 -17.53 34.13
N ILE A 51 5.83 -18.05 34.68
CA ILE A 51 4.65 -17.24 35.06
C ILE A 51 4.17 -17.55 36.48
N SER A 52 3.58 -16.55 37.12
CA SER A 52 2.88 -16.71 38.40
C SER A 52 1.40 -16.34 38.25
N VAL A 53 0.52 -17.12 38.85
CA VAL A 53 -0.93 -17.01 38.68
C VAL A 53 -1.60 -17.05 40.05
N CYS A 54 -2.57 -16.17 40.27
CA CYS A 54 -3.53 -16.29 41.38
C CYS A 54 -4.87 -15.63 41.02
N SER A 55 -5.84 -15.70 41.92
CA SER A 55 -7.20 -15.20 41.70
C SER A 55 -7.77 -14.58 42.98
N ASP A 56 -8.96 -13.97 42.89
CA ASP A 56 -9.81 -13.61 44.02
C ASP A 56 -9.04 -12.81 45.08
N LEU A 57 -8.47 -11.69 44.64
CA LEU A 57 -7.68 -10.81 45.51
C LEU A 57 -8.55 -10.17 46.58
N HIS A 58 -9.73 -9.69 46.15
CA HIS A 58 -10.75 -9.08 47.01
C HIS A 58 -10.12 -8.04 47.96
N LEU A 59 -9.28 -7.15 47.42
CA LEU A 59 -8.42 -6.27 48.23
C LEU A 59 -9.23 -5.33 49.14
N ASP A 60 -10.50 -5.08 48.81
CA ASP A 60 -11.45 -4.25 49.55
C ASP A 60 -12.29 -5.02 50.60
N GLU A 61 -12.35 -6.36 50.52
CA GLU A 61 -13.28 -7.14 51.35
C GLU A 61 -12.85 -7.16 52.84
N VAL A 62 -11.56 -7.36 53.11
CA VAL A 62 -10.98 -7.25 54.47
C VAL A 62 -9.58 -6.64 54.45
N ALA A 63 -9.23 -5.85 55.47
CA ALA A 63 -7.96 -5.10 55.55
C ALA A 63 -6.70 -5.99 55.44
N GLN A 64 -6.80 -7.26 55.80
CA GLN A 64 -5.70 -8.22 55.77
C GLN A 64 -5.32 -8.67 54.34
N ASN A 65 -6.21 -8.53 53.34
CA ASN A 65 -5.98 -9.10 52.00
C ASN A 65 -4.81 -8.47 51.27
N ARG A 66 -4.57 -7.17 51.46
CA ARG A 66 -3.39 -6.48 50.94
C ARG A 66 -2.09 -6.98 51.55
N GLY A 67 -2.09 -7.29 52.85
CA GLY A 67 -0.95 -7.90 53.54
C GLY A 67 -0.70 -9.34 53.08
N LYS A 68 -1.76 -10.11 52.80
CA LYS A 68 -1.65 -11.44 52.18
C LYS A 68 -1.10 -11.33 50.76
N PHE A 69 -1.58 -10.38 49.97
CA PHE A 69 -1.11 -10.15 48.62
C PHE A 69 0.37 -9.74 48.59
N ALA A 70 0.81 -8.86 49.49
CA ALA A 70 2.23 -8.53 49.67
C ALA A 70 3.07 -9.77 50.01
N SER A 71 2.54 -10.65 50.87
CA SER A 71 3.20 -11.91 51.25
C SER A 71 3.28 -12.88 50.07
N TYR A 72 2.23 -12.96 49.25
CA TYR A 72 2.22 -13.71 47.99
C TYR A 72 3.27 -13.17 47.02
N LEU A 73 3.30 -11.85 46.78
CA LEU A 73 4.27 -11.22 45.87
C LEU A 73 5.72 -11.47 46.30
N THR A 74 6.00 -11.35 47.60
CA THR A 74 7.33 -11.66 48.17
C THR A 74 7.70 -13.13 47.96
N ALA A 75 6.72 -14.04 48.01
CA ALA A 75 6.94 -15.45 47.79
C ALA A 75 7.15 -15.79 46.31
N VAL A 76 6.37 -15.22 45.38
CA VAL A 76 6.54 -15.49 43.94
C VAL A 76 7.80 -14.88 43.38
N ASP A 77 8.31 -13.78 43.93
CA ASP A 77 9.61 -13.20 43.53
C ASP A 77 10.75 -14.23 43.57
N THR A 78 10.69 -15.20 44.51
CA THR A 78 11.69 -16.28 44.60
C THR A 78 11.72 -17.24 43.40
N TYR A 79 10.69 -17.21 42.54
CA TYR A 79 10.59 -17.99 41.32
C TYR A 79 10.99 -17.20 40.07
N ASP A 80 11.36 -15.92 40.22
CA ASP A 80 11.66 -14.98 39.12
C ASP A 80 10.65 -15.10 37.96
N PRO A 81 9.36 -14.82 38.21
CA PRO A 81 8.38 -14.85 37.16
C PRO A 81 8.69 -13.77 36.12
N GLN A 82 8.51 -14.11 34.85
CA GLN A 82 8.60 -13.18 33.74
C GLN A 82 7.25 -12.53 33.43
N MET A 83 6.13 -13.07 33.95
CA MET A 83 4.79 -12.49 33.83
C MET A 83 3.90 -12.95 34.99
N LEU A 84 2.97 -12.09 35.42
CA LEU A 84 1.94 -12.44 36.41
C LEU A 84 0.54 -12.41 35.77
N ILE A 85 -0.31 -13.40 36.08
CA ILE A 85 -1.68 -13.49 35.59
C ILE A 85 -2.66 -13.51 36.79
N PHE A 86 -3.68 -12.66 36.76
CA PHE A 86 -4.72 -12.61 37.78
C PHE A 86 -6.07 -13.04 37.22
N CYS A 87 -6.57 -14.19 37.67
CA CYS A 87 -7.79 -14.86 37.20
C CYS A 87 -9.10 -14.25 37.72
N GLY A 88 -9.19 -12.92 37.84
CA GLY A 88 -10.43 -12.20 38.18
C GLY A 88 -10.65 -11.90 39.66
N ASP A 89 -11.70 -11.11 39.90
CA ASP A 89 -12.14 -10.57 41.18
C ASP A 89 -11.02 -9.85 41.99
N PRO A 90 -10.49 -8.73 41.47
CA PRO A 90 -9.52 -7.92 42.20
C PRO A 90 -10.14 -7.20 43.42
N CYS A 91 -11.43 -6.89 43.38
CA CYS A 91 -12.23 -6.27 44.45
C CYS A 91 -13.69 -6.81 44.42
N THR A 92 -14.54 -6.48 45.41
CA THR A 92 -15.87 -7.08 45.59
C THR A 92 -17.06 -6.13 45.57
N SER A 93 -16.89 -4.89 46.06
CA SER A 93 -18.02 -3.95 46.20
C SER A 93 -17.64 -2.48 45.98
N GLY A 94 -16.36 -2.20 45.78
CA GLY A 94 -15.84 -0.88 45.41
C GLY A 94 -14.37 -0.73 45.73
N TYR A 95 -13.63 0.03 44.92
CA TYR A 95 -12.22 0.29 45.20
C TYR A 95 -12.06 1.39 46.27
N ASN A 96 -11.37 1.06 47.36
CA ASN A 96 -10.90 2.02 48.36
C ASN A 96 -9.37 2.06 48.37
N ALA A 97 -8.80 3.26 48.38
CA ALA A 97 -7.35 3.42 48.42
C ALA A 97 -6.72 2.79 49.68
N PRO A 98 -5.53 2.17 49.56
CA PRO A 98 -4.89 1.43 50.64
C PRO A 98 -4.57 2.35 51.83
N GLN A 99 -4.79 1.84 53.05
CA GLN A 99 -4.43 2.54 54.29
C GLN A 99 -2.97 2.25 54.67
N THR A 100 -2.40 3.06 55.57
CA THR A 100 -0.97 3.03 55.93
C THR A 100 -0.50 1.68 56.51
N THR A 101 -1.41 0.83 56.97
CA THR A 101 -1.11 -0.47 57.60
C THR A 101 -1.11 -1.66 56.64
N ASP A 102 -1.60 -1.50 55.41
CA ASP A 102 -2.02 -2.63 54.57
C ASP A 102 -0.86 -3.23 53.73
N TYR A 103 0.15 -2.42 53.39
CA TYR A 103 1.40 -2.82 52.74
C TYR A 103 2.64 -2.38 53.55
N GLY A 104 2.57 -2.43 54.88
CA GLY A 104 3.67 -2.01 55.75
C GLY A 104 4.09 -0.53 55.58
N GLY A 105 3.18 0.33 55.12
CA GLY A 105 3.43 1.76 54.87
C GLY A 105 3.99 2.11 53.48
N ILE A 106 4.28 1.13 52.61
CA ILE A 106 4.95 1.37 51.31
C ILE A 106 4.16 2.32 50.40
N PHE A 107 2.83 2.27 50.43
CA PHE A 107 1.96 3.12 49.60
C PHE A 107 1.27 4.24 50.39
N SER A 108 1.73 4.58 51.59
CA SER A 108 1.06 5.53 52.49
C SER A 108 0.88 6.96 51.93
N SER A 109 1.62 7.31 50.87
CA SER A 109 1.54 8.61 50.18
C SER A 109 1.06 8.51 48.73
N ARG A 110 0.70 7.32 48.24
CA ARG A 110 0.23 7.10 46.87
C ARG A 110 -1.28 6.86 46.88
N SER A 111 -1.99 7.57 45.99
CA SER A 111 -3.39 7.30 45.68
C SER A 111 -3.42 6.64 44.30
N PHE A 112 -4.15 5.53 44.15
CA PHE A 112 -4.37 4.90 42.85
C PHE A 112 -5.78 5.23 42.36
N ALA A 113 -5.95 5.33 41.05
CA ALA A 113 -7.23 5.66 40.43
C ALA A 113 -8.22 4.48 40.47
N ASN A 114 -7.70 3.24 40.48
CA ASN A 114 -8.46 2.00 40.50
C ASN A 114 -7.60 0.87 41.10
N VAL A 115 -8.22 -0.31 41.28
CA VAL A 115 -7.58 -1.48 41.87
C VAL A 115 -6.47 -2.09 41.01
N TYR A 116 -6.57 -2.01 39.67
CA TYR A 116 -5.57 -2.54 38.74
C TYR A 116 -4.25 -1.78 38.83
N ASP A 117 -4.31 -0.46 38.97
CA ASP A 117 -3.14 0.40 39.19
C ASP A 117 -2.46 0.09 40.54
N GLU A 118 -3.25 -0.17 41.58
CA GLU A 118 -2.71 -0.63 42.89
C GLU A 118 -1.96 -1.96 42.71
N ILE A 119 -2.56 -2.93 42.01
CA ILE A 119 -1.97 -4.25 41.78
C ILE A 119 -0.67 -4.13 40.98
N ARG A 120 -0.65 -3.38 39.87
CA ARG A 120 0.58 -3.15 39.08
C ARG A 120 1.66 -2.48 39.91
N ALA A 121 1.31 -1.51 40.76
CA ALA A 121 2.27 -0.85 41.63
C ALA A 121 2.82 -1.78 42.73
N ALA A 122 1.99 -2.69 43.25
CA ALA A 122 2.43 -3.72 44.18
C ALA A 122 3.37 -4.72 43.50
N VAL A 123 3.03 -5.23 42.33
CA VAL A 123 3.92 -6.12 41.53
C VAL A 123 5.24 -5.42 41.22
N ALA A 124 5.18 -4.17 40.77
CA ALA A 124 6.37 -3.37 40.46
C ALA A 124 7.30 -3.18 41.66
N HIS A 125 6.76 -3.15 42.88
CA HIS A 125 7.53 -2.98 44.09
C HIS A 125 8.13 -4.30 44.60
N TYR A 126 7.33 -5.36 44.67
CA TYR A 126 7.71 -6.61 45.32
C TYR A 126 8.37 -7.63 44.39
N VAL A 127 8.17 -7.52 43.07
CA VAL A 127 8.67 -8.48 42.08
C VAL A 127 9.54 -7.79 41.02
N GLY A 128 9.10 -6.63 40.50
CA GLY A 128 9.90 -5.85 39.55
C GLY A 128 9.05 -4.97 38.63
N ALA A 129 9.53 -3.76 38.33
CA ALA A 129 8.79 -2.76 37.57
C ALA A 129 8.63 -3.09 36.07
N ASP A 130 9.43 -4.02 35.56
CA ASP A 130 9.45 -4.51 34.18
C ASP A 130 8.58 -5.75 33.98
N LYS A 131 8.01 -6.33 35.04
CA LYS A 131 7.21 -7.56 34.97
C LYS A 131 5.80 -7.27 34.45
N PRO A 132 5.39 -7.84 33.29
CA PRO A 132 4.03 -7.71 32.78
C PRO A 132 2.98 -8.31 33.71
N VAL A 133 1.81 -7.68 33.72
CA VAL A 133 0.64 -8.13 34.50
C VAL A 133 -0.57 -8.26 33.59
N VAL A 134 -1.07 -9.48 33.46
CA VAL A 134 -2.27 -9.85 32.70
C VAL A 134 -3.44 -10.04 33.67
N PHE A 135 -4.59 -9.48 33.33
CA PHE A 135 -5.81 -9.57 34.10
C PHE A 135 -6.86 -10.35 33.32
N VAL A 136 -7.67 -11.13 34.02
CA VAL A 136 -8.89 -11.77 33.51
C VAL A 136 -10.07 -11.19 34.26
N ALA A 137 -11.18 -10.94 33.58
CA ALA A 137 -12.37 -10.38 34.23
C ALA A 137 -13.02 -11.42 35.15
N GLY A 138 -13.33 -11.04 36.39
CA GLY A 138 -14.23 -11.80 37.28
C GLY A 138 -15.62 -11.17 37.36
N ASN A 139 -16.56 -11.82 38.05
CA ASN A 139 -17.92 -11.27 38.17
C ASN A 139 -17.95 -9.97 38.98
N HIS A 140 -17.10 -9.83 40.00
CA HIS A 140 -17.06 -8.63 40.84
C HIS A 140 -16.50 -7.41 40.08
N ASP A 141 -15.80 -7.61 38.96
CA ASP A 141 -15.42 -6.52 38.06
C ASP A 141 -16.63 -5.80 37.44
N TYR A 142 -17.82 -6.39 37.51
CA TYR A 142 -19.07 -5.83 37.00
C TYR A 142 -20.04 -5.34 38.10
N ASP A 143 -19.69 -5.50 39.39
CA ASP A 143 -20.56 -5.14 40.52
C ASP A 143 -20.60 -3.63 40.83
N VAL A 144 -19.54 -2.91 40.48
CA VAL A 144 -19.38 -1.47 40.80
C VAL A 144 -19.93 -0.58 39.67
N ASN A 145 -19.89 -1.08 38.42
CA ASN A 145 -20.42 -0.51 37.16
C ASN A 145 -20.19 -1.58 36.06
N PRO A 146 -21.00 -1.75 35.00
CA PRO A 146 -20.74 -2.74 33.93
C PRO A 146 -19.55 -2.45 32.99
N SER A 147 -18.82 -1.33 33.13
CA SER A 147 -17.70 -0.94 32.23
C SER A 147 -16.26 -0.90 32.80
N PRO A 148 -15.87 -1.42 33.99
CA PRO A 148 -14.60 -1.06 34.62
C PRO A 148 -13.45 -1.90 34.07
N TYR A 149 -13.70 -3.17 33.75
CA TYR A 149 -12.67 -4.10 33.28
C TYR A 149 -12.00 -3.60 32.00
N PRO A 150 -12.70 -3.31 30.87
CA PRO A 150 -12.00 -2.86 29.67
C PRO A 150 -11.28 -1.50 29.85
N THR A 151 -11.79 -0.68 30.77
CA THR A 151 -11.25 0.67 30.99
C THR A 151 -9.91 0.66 31.74
N TYR A 152 -9.70 -0.29 32.65
CA TYR A 152 -8.56 -0.26 33.59
C TYR A 152 -7.65 -1.50 33.55
N SER A 153 -8.12 -2.62 32.98
CA SER A 153 -7.33 -3.86 32.86
C SER A 153 -6.18 -3.75 31.86
N GLY A 154 -6.25 -2.81 30.92
CA GLY A 154 -5.33 -2.70 29.79
C GLY A 154 -5.72 -3.56 28.58
N PHE A 155 -6.88 -4.22 28.64
CA PHE A 155 -7.45 -5.02 27.56
C PHE A 155 -8.81 -4.44 27.14
N ASP A 156 -9.05 -4.29 25.84
CA ASP A 156 -10.32 -3.73 25.34
C ASP A 156 -11.51 -4.71 25.38
N SER A 157 -11.27 -5.97 25.79
CA SER A 157 -12.26 -7.03 25.84
C SER A 157 -11.99 -7.99 26.99
N TYR A 158 -13.03 -8.63 27.52
CA TYR A 158 -12.96 -9.69 28.54
C TYR A 158 -12.50 -11.05 27.98
N TYR A 159 -12.23 -11.12 26.67
CA TYR A 159 -11.64 -12.28 25.99
C TYR A 159 -10.75 -11.82 24.83
N GLY A 160 -9.79 -12.65 24.46
CA GLY A 160 -8.87 -12.39 23.34
C GLY A 160 -7.54 -13.10 23.49
N LEU A 161 -6.74 -13.05 22.42
CA LEU A 161 -5.44 -13.72 22.32
C LEU A 161 -4.31 -12.81 22.78
N VAL A 162 -3.46 -13.29 23.67
CA VAL A 162 -2.19 -12.67 24.05
C VAL A 162 -1.08 -13.63 23.62
N PRO A 163 -0.49 -13.45 22.41
CA PRO A 163 0.56 -14.32 21.91
C PRO A 163 1.90 -14.04 22.59
N THR A 164 2.70 -15.08 22.82
CA THR A 164 4.13 -14.98 23.24
C THR A 164 5.01 -15.89 22.39
N GLU A 165 6.32 -15.88 22.56
CA GLU A 165 7.19 -16.76 21.77
C GLU A 165 6.95 -18.25 22.09
N ASN A 166 6.83 -18.62 23.37
CA ASN A 166 6.87 -20.02 23.81
C ASN A 166 5.50 -20.65 24.09
N PHE A 167 4.48 -19.84 24.35
CA PHE A 167 3.10 -20.29 24.58
C PHE A 167 2.11 -19.18 24.22
N ASP A 168 0.87 -19.53 23.96
CA ASP A 168 -0.19 -18.54 23.76
C ASP A 168 -1.09 -18.48 24.99
N ILE A 169 -1.63 -17.30 25.28
CA ILE A 169 -2.64 -17.11 26.33
C ILE A 169 -3.95 -16.70 25.66
N PHE A 170 -5.04 -17.42 25.92
CA PHE A 170 -6.38 -17.02 25.49
C PHE A 170 -7.25 -16.66 26.69
N LEU A 171 -7.57 -15.38 26.83
CA LEU A 171 -8.32 -14.85 27.98
C LEU A 171 -9.78 -15.30 27.91
N MET A 172 -10.30 -15.86 29.01
CA MET A 172 -11.72 -16.20 29.17
C MET A 172 -12.31 -15.59 30.44
N GLY A 173 -12.50 -14.27 30.43
CA GLY A 173 -13.09 -13.53 31.54
C GLY A 173 -14.61 -13.69 31.68
N ALA A 174 -15.13 -13.39 32.86
CA ALA A 174 -16.56 -13.17 33.07
C ALA A 174 -17.04 -12.03 32.18
N HIS A 175 -18.25 -12.16 31.64
CA HIS A 175 -18.84 -11.15 30.74
C HIS A 175 -19.95 -10.32 31.43
N ASN A 176 -20.33 -10.71 32.65
CA ASN A 176 -21.28 -10.00 33.52
C ASN A 176 -21.20 -10.56 34.97
N ASN A 177 -22.04 -10.03 35.86
CA ASN A 177 -22.16 -10.45 37.26
C ASN A 177 -23.38 -11.34 37.59
N THR A 178 -24.23 -11.66 36.62
CA THR A 178 -25.52 -12.35 36.87
C THR A 178 -25.56 -13.79 36.36
N ASN A 179 -24.74 -14.14 35.37
CA ASN A 179 -24.67 -15.44 34.73
C ASN A 179 -23.24 -15.98 34.82
N TRP A 180 -23.04 -17.00 35.67
CA TRP A 180 -21.76 -17.72 35.76
C TRP A 180 -21.56 -18.57 34.51
N SER A 181 -21.22 -17.96 33.39
CA SER A 181 -21.07 -18.61 32.08
C SER A 181 -20.11 -17.86 31.18
N PHE A 182 -19.62 -18.54 30.15
CA PHE A 182 -18.91 -17.91 29.03
C PHE A 182 -19.90 -17.52 27.94
N SER A 183 -19.72 -16.35 27.32
CA SER A 183 -20.62 -15.88 26.27
C SER A 183 -20.43 -16.67 24.97
N PRO A 184 -21.44 -16.76 24.08
CA PRO A 184 -21.28 -17.42 22.78
C PRO A 184 -20.12 -16.84 21.96
N ALA A 185 -19.88 -15.52 22.05
CA ALA A 185 -18.76 -14.87 21.36
C ALA A 185 -17.40 -15.38 21.87
N GLN A 186 -17.24 -15.59 23.19
CA GLN A 186 -16.01 -16.19 23.74
C GLN A 186 -15.79 -17.61 23.27
N MET A 187 -16.87 -18.40 23.23
CA MET A 187 -16.84 -19.80 22.80
C MET A 187 -16.45 -19.91 21.32
N THR A 188 -17.12 -19.15 20.45
CA THR A 188 -16.82 -19.09 19.01
C THR A 188 -15.41 -18.57 18.76
N ALA A 189 -14.98 -17.56 19.50
CA ALA A 189 -13.66 -17.00 19.34
C ALA A 189 -12.53 -17.97 19.74
N LEU A 190 -12.72 -18.71 20.84
CA LEU A 190 -11.76 -19.74 21.24
C LEU A 190 -11.74 -20.89 20.21
N GLU A 191 -12.91 -21.32 19.72
CA GLU A 191 -13.02 -22.33 18.67
C GLU A 191 -12.32 -21.89 17.38
N GLU A 192 -12.59 -20.67 16.91
CA GLU A 192 -11.94 -20.10 15.71
C GLU A 192 -10.42 -20.00 15.87
N TYR A 193 -9.92 -19.64 17.05
CA TYR A 193 -8.49 -19.64 17.33
C TYR A 193 -7.91 -21.06 17.33
N LEU A 194 -8.59 -22.03 17.95
CA LEU A 194 -8.15 -23.43 17.97
C LEU A 194 -8.13 -24.06 16.57
N ASP A 195 -9.06 -23.68 15.69
CA ASP A 195 -9.12 -24.13 14.29
C ASP A 195 -8.06 -23.48 13.39
N SER A 196 -7.75 -22.19 13.62
CA SER A 196 -6.93 -21.37 12.71
C SER A 196 -5.46 -21.23 13.12
N ARG A 197 -5.09 -21.65 14.33
CA ARG A 197 -3.71 -21.52 14.83
C ARG A 197 -2.71 -22.31 13.97
N ALA A 198 -1.65 -21.64 13.53
CA ALA A 198 -0.59 -22.23 12.71
C ALA A 198 0.31 -23.20 13.49
N ASP A 199 0.51 -22.96 14.80
CA ASP A 199 1.37 -23.74 15.68
C ASP A 199 0.53 -24.66 16.58
N SER A 200 0.02 -25.77 16.05
CA SER A 200 -0.83 -26.72 16.80
C SER A 200 -0.16 -27.21 18.10
N ASP A 201 1.16 -27.39 18.08
CA ASP A 201 1.88 -28.03 19.18
C ASP A 201 2.32 -27.05 20.28
N LYS A 202 2.13 -25.74 20.06
CA LYS A 202 2.47 -24.70 21.02
C LYS A 202 1.54 -24.77 22.24
N LEU A 203 2.08 -24.65 23.45
CA LEU A 203 1.28 -24.67 24.67
C LEU A 203 0.24 -23.53 24.66
N LEU A 204 -1.02 -23.86 24.96
CA LEU A 204 -2.09 -22.88 25.14
C LEU A 204 -2.50 -22.78 26.60
N LEU A 205 -2.38 -21.58 27.15
CA LEU A 205 -2.86 -21.23 28.48
C LEU A 205 -4.23 -20.54 28.36
N VAL A 206 -5.23 -21.04 29.06
CA VAL A 206 -6.60 -20.49 29.05
C VAL A 206 -6.95 -20.03 30.45
N PRO A 207 -6.50 -18.83 30.90
CA PRO A 207 -6.89 -18.29 32.18
C PRO A 207 -8.34 -17.77 32.12
N ALA A 208 -9.12 -18.21 33.09
CA ALA A 208 -10.52 -17.92 33.25
C ALA A 208 -10.86 -17.61 34.70
N HIS A 209 -12.00 -16.95 34.93
CA HIS A 209 -12.48 -16.75 36.30
C HIS A 209 -13.32 -17.93 36.80
N PHE A 210 -14.30 -18.40 36.01
CA PHE A 210 -15.21 -19.46 36.45
C PHE A 210 -14.60 -20.86 36.39
N PRO A 211 -14.86 -21.74 37.37
CA PRO A 211 -14.45 -23.13 37.31
C PRO A 211 -15.24 -23.89 36.24
N ILE A 212 -14.61 -24.90 35.63
CA ILE A 212 -15.34 -25.89 34.84
C ILE A 212 -15.34 -27.27 35.49
N ASP A 213 -14.52 -27.54 36.52
CA ASP A 213 -14.39 -28.84 37.16
C ASP A 213 -14.15 -28.76 38.68
N ASP A 214 -14.94 -27.94 39.37
CA ASP A 214 -14.85 -27.76 40.81
C ASP A 214 -15.63 -28.85 41.57
N ALA A 215 -14.91 -29.82 42.14
CA ALA A 215 -15.49 -30.84 43.02
C ALA A 215 -15.95 -30.30 44.40
N GLY A 216 -15.71 -29.02 44.70
CA GLY A 216 -15.83 -28.39 46.02
C GLY A 216 -17.16 -27.72 46.38
N GLY A 217 -18.10 -27.52 45.44
CA GLY A 217 -19.50 -27.26 45.80
C GLY A 217 -20.03 -25.81 45.72
N ARG A 218 -19.37 -24.88 45.02
CA ARG A 218 -20.05 -23.65 44.53
C ARG A 218 -20.61 -23.77 43.10
N GLY A 219 -20.22 -24.81 42.36
CA GLY A 219 -20.78 -25.14 41.04
C GLY A 219 -19.97 -24.54 39.90
N ASP A 220 -19.82 -25.32 38.83
CA ASP A 220 -19.12 -24.92 37.60
C ASP A 220 -19.86 -23.80 36.86
N ALA A 221 -19.18 -23.18 35.89
CA ALA A 221 -19.83 -22.37 34.87
C ALA A 221 -21.03 -23.14 34.28
N THR A 222 -22.15 -22.46 34.06
CA THR A 222 -23.41 -23.08 33.63
C THR A 222 -23.30 -23.75 32.26
N ASN A 223 -22.35 -23.32 31.42
CA ASN A 223 -21.98 -23.94 30.15
C ASN A 223 -20.61 -24.66 30.18
N ALA A 224 -20.16 -25.12 31.36
CA ALA A 224 -18.90 -25.86 31.49
C ALA A 224 -18.85 -27.14 30.66
N ALA A 225 -20.01 -27.80 30.42
CA ALA A 225 -20.08 -28.97 29.56
C ALA A 225 -19.69 -28.65 28.11
N ASP A 226 -20.13 -27.50 27.59
CA ASP A 226 -19.83 -27.06 26.23
C ASP A 226 -18.35 -26.71 26.09
N LEU A 227 -17.77 -26.02 27.08
CA LEU A 227 -16.34 -25.70 27.09
C LEU A 227 -15.46 -26.95 27.25
N LYS A 228 -15.83 -27.91 28.10
CA LYS A 228 -15.12 -29.20 28.15
C LYS A 228 -15.17 -29.92 26.82
N SER A 229 -16.34 -29.94 26.18
CA SER A 229 -16.51 -30.57 24.87
C SER A 229 -15.61 -29.91 23.83
N LEU A 230 -15.58 -28.57 23.79
CA LEU A 230 -14.72 -27.80 22.91
C LEU A 230 -13.25 -28.10 23.16
N LEU A 231 -12.76 -27.97 24.40
CA LEU A 231 -11.35 -28.23 24.73
C LEU A 231 -10.94 -29.68 24.44
N SER A 232 -11.85 -30.64 24.65
CA SER A 232 -11.59 -32.06 24.36
C SER A 232 -11.63 -32.43 22.87
N ALA A 233 -12.11 -31.54 21.99
CA ALA A 233 -12.18 -31.81 20.56
C ALA A 233 -10.81 -31.69 19.87
N TYR A 234 -9.83 -31.07 20.54
CA TYR A 234 -8.52 -30.77 20.00
C TYR A 234 -7.43 -31.56 20.73
N ASP A 235 -6.57 -32.22 19.96
CA ASP A 235 -5.40 -32.95 20.48
C ASP A 235 -4.20 -31.99 20.65
N LEU A 236 -4.36 -30.97 21.51
CA LEU A 236 -3.38 -29.89 21.70
C LEU A 236 -3.03 -29.74 23.18
N PRO A 237 -1.81 -29.28 23.53
CA PRO A 237 -1.43 -29.04 24.93
C PRO A 237 -2.13 -27.80 25.48
N ILE A 238 -3.24 -28.00 26.20
CA ILE A 238 -4.08 -26.92 26.75
C ILE A 238 -4.08 -26.94 28.28
N VAL A 239 -3.88 -25.79 28.92
CA VAL A 239 -3.96 -25.63 30.38
C VAL A 239 -5.01 -24.58 30.73
N TYR A 240 -6.14 -25.03 31.26
CA TYR A 240 -7.24 -24.17 31.71
C TYR A 240 -7.07 -23.81 33.19
N MET A 241 -6.86 -22.52 33.47
CA MET A 241 -6.59 -22.02 34.82
C MET A 241 -7.78 -21.23 35.35
N TRP A 242 -8.30 -21.56 36.52
CA TRP A 242 -9.56 -20.98 37.01
C TRP A 242 -9.52 -20.48 38.46
N GLY A 243 -10.41 -19.54 38.78
CA GLY A 243 -10.57 -18.86 40.07
C GLY A 243 -11.94 -19.05 40.70
N HIS A 244 -12.52 -18.00 41.29
CA HIS A 244 -13.89 -17.88 41.83
C HIS A 244 -14.19 -18.72 43.08
N ASN A 245 -13.66 -19.94 43.20
CA ASN A 245 -13.83 -20.76 44.39
C ASN A 245 -12.79 -20.44 45.46
N HIS A 246 -13.14 -19.48 46.30
CA HIS A 246 -12.40 -19.06 47.49
C HIS A 246 -13.03 -19.56 48.81
N SER A 247 -13.84 -20.64 48.82
CA SER A 247 -14.65 -21.01 49.99
C SER A 247 -13.98 -21.93 51.01
N GLU A 248 -12.81 -22.49 50.70
CA GLU A 248 -12.37 -23.73 51.36
C GLU A 248 -10.89 -23.73 51.82
N ALA A 249 -10.46 -22.70 52.56
CA ALA A 249 -9.09 -22.65 53.12
C ALA A 249 -8.77 -23.77 54.13
N ASP A 250 -9.79 -24.35 54.79
CA ASP A 250 -9.67 -25.27 55.92
C ASP A 250 -9.84 -26.76 55.57
N LYS A 251 -10.21 -27.08 54.32
CA LYS A 251 -10.23 -28.47 53.82
C LYS A 251 -8.85 -28.87 53.26
N PRO A 252 -8.48 -30.17 53.29
CA PRO A 252 -7.19 -30.63 52.75
C PRO A 252 -7.18 -30.55 51.21
N TYR A 253 -6.96 -29.35 50.69
CA TYR A 253 -6.44 -29.07 49.34
C TYR A 253 -4.91 -29.02 49.35
N SER A 254 -4.25 -29.59 50.36
CA SER A 254 -2.82 -29.88 50.32
C SER A 254 -2.47 -30.96 49.28
N ASP A 255 -3.49 -31.59 48.70
CA ASP A 255 -3.36 -32.63 47.70
C ASP A 255 -3.42 -32.01 46.29
N MET A 256 -2.27 -31.98 45.62
CA MET A 256 -2.13 -31.49 44.24
C MET A 256 -3.11 -32.17 43.28
N ALA A 257 -3.47 -33.44 43.51
CA ALA A 257 -4.40 -34.19 42.66
C ALA A 257 -5.86 -33.69 42.73
N ARG A 258 -6.19 -32.84 43.72
CA ARG A 258 -7.49 -32.16 43.80
C ARG A 258 -7.49 -30.78 43.16
N ILE A 259 -6.31 -30.19 42.96
CA ILE A 259 -6.11 -28.85 42.39
C ILE A 259 -5.91 -28.95 40.89
N LEU A 260 -5.17 -29.98 40.45
CA LEU A 260 -4.85 -30.27 39.06
C LEU A 260 -5.59 -31.55 38.64
N LYS A 261 -6.29 -31.47 37.52
CA LYS A 261 -7.00 -32.59 36.92
C LYS A 261 -6.57 -32.74 35.47
N GLU A 262 -6.00 -33.90 35.16
CA GLU A 262 -5.63 -34.28 33.80
C GLU A 262 -6.76 -35.06 33.15
N TYR A 263 -7.00 -34.79 31.87
CA TYR A 263 -7.98 -35.51 31.07
C TYR A 263 -7.30 -36.40 30.03
N PRO A 264 -7.93 -37.53 29.65
CA PRO A 264 -7.38 -38.43 28.62
C PRO A 264 -7.24 -37.80 27.22
N ILE A 265 -7.77 -36.60 27.03
CA ILE A 265 -7.78 -35.85 25.78
C ILE A 265 -7.17 -34.48 26.12
N SER A 266 -5.85 -34.38 25.96
CA SER A 266 -4.93 -33.25 25.74
C SER A 266 -5.04 -31.94 26.55
N TYR A 267 -6.08 -31.71 27.36
CA TYR A 267 -6.19 -30.55 28.24
C TYR A 267 -6.09 -30.88 29.74
N THR A 268 -5.58 -29.92 30.50
CA THR A 268 -5.42 -29.97 31.96
C THR A 268 -6.17 -28.82 32.59
N THR A 269 -6.87 -29.06 33.70
CA THR A 269 -7.50 -27.98 34.48
C THR A 269 -6.76 -27.79 35.80
N VAL A 270 -6.55 -26.54 36.20
CA VAL A 270 -5.84 -26.21 37.44
C VAL A 270 -6.46 -24.99 38.13
N ASN A 271 -6.64 -25.07 39.45
CA ASN A 271 -7.07 -23.92 40.25
C ASN A 271 -5.89 -22.96 40.46
N ALA A 272 -6.08 -21.69 40.12
CA ALA A 272 -5.07 -20.63 40.23
C ALA A 272 -4.69 -20.28 41.69
N GLY A 273 -5.51 -20.65 42.67
CA GLY A 273 -5.40 -20.24 44.06
C GLY A 273 -6.02 -18.87 44.32
N ALA A 274 -6.43 -18.63 45.56
CA ALA A 274 -7.04 -17.36 45.97
C ALA A 274 -6.21 -16.65 47.06
N ILE A 275 -6.25 -15.32 47.07
CA ILE A 275 -5.73 -14.53 48.20
C ILE A 275 -6.78 -14.42 49.31
N ASN A 276 -8.06 -14.29 48.97
CA ASN A 276 -9.13 -14.10 49.94
C ASN A 276 -10.04 -15.32 50.13
N TYR A 277 -9.61 -16.31 50.91
CA TYR A 277 -10.48 -17.42 51.30
C TYR A 277 -11.50 -17.03 52.41
N ARG A 278 -12.78 -17.41 52.25
CA ARG A 278 -13.94 -16.95 53.08
C ARG A 278 -14.29 -17.77 54.35
N ALA A 279 -13.58 -18.86 54.70
CA ALA A 279 -13.94 -19.73 55.85
C ALA A 279 -13.13 -19.43 57.16
N PRO A 280 -13.71 -19.58 58.37
CA PRO A 280 -13.42 -18.71 59.53
C PRO A 280 -12.35 -19.17 60.55
N ALA A 281 -11.38 -20.02 60.20
CA ALA A 281 -10.31 -20.42 61.16
C ALA A 281 -8.95 -19.77 60.90
N ASP A 282 -8.65 -19.36 59.66
CA ASP A 282 -7.32 -18.89 59.27
C ASP A 282 -7.39 -17.61 58.42
N THR A 283 -7.22 -16.47 59.09
CA THR A 283 -7.26 -15.15 58.46
C THR A 283 -5.96 -14.79 57.73
N THR A 284 -4.98 -15.71 57.66
CA THR A 284 -3.65 -15.48 57.07
C THR A 284 -3.36 -16.31 55.81
N ALA A 285 -4.23 -17.28 55.50
CA ALA A 285 -4.06 -18.17 54.36
C ALA A 285 -4.25 -17.46 53.00
N TRP A 286 -3.37 -17.81 52.06
CA TRP A 286 -3.43 -17.45 50.64
C TRP A 286 -2.76 -18.55 49.82
N ARG A 287 -3.11 -18.64 48.54
CA ARG A 287 -2.49 -19.58 47.58
C ARG A 287 -2.22 -18.92 46.24
N GLY A 288 -1.27 -19.48 45.52
CA GLY A 288 -1.02 -19.17 44.12
C GLY A 288 -0.29 -20.31 43.42
N LEU A 289 -0.10 -20.15 42.12
CA LEU A 289 0.48 -21.13 41.22
C LEU A 289 1.65 -20.51 40.48
N ASN A 290 2.80 -21.19 40.44
CA ASN A 290 3.90 -20.84 39.54
C ASN A 290 4.02 -21.89 38.45
N LEU A 291 4.17 -21.47 37.21
CA LEU A 291 4.40 -22.34 36.08
C LEU A 291 5.76 -22.04 35.44
N THR A 292 6.47 -23.07 35.02
CA THR A 292 7.69 -22.96 34.24
C THR A 292 7.66 -23.92 33.06
N VAL A 293 7.73 -23.35 31.86
CA VAL A 293 7.93 -24.06 30.59
C VAL A 293 9.41 -24.38 30.46
N ASP A 294 9.77 -25.63 30.73
CA ASP A 294 11.11 -26.16 30.53
C ASP A 294 11.23 -26.71 29.11
N LEU A 295 11.64 -25.84 28.19
CA LEU A 295 11.85 -26.16 26.78
C LEU A 295 12.98 -27.19 26.58
N VAL A 296 13.92 -27.29 27.52
CA VAL A 296 15.06 -28.22 27.42
C VAL A 296 14.62 -29.66 27.65
N ASN A 297 13.73 -29.86 28.62
CA ASN A 297 13.21 -31.19 28.97
C ASN A 297 11.81 -31.45 28.40
N ASN A 298 11.27 -30.51 27.61
CA ASN A 298 9.92 -30.52 27.07
C ASN A 298 8.85 -30.75 28.15
N GLN A 299 8.92 -29.95 29.22
CA GLN A 299 8.12 -30.14 30.43
C GLN A 299 7.46 -28.85 30.86
N LEU A 300 6.26 -28.97 31.42
CA LEU A 300 5.59 -27.91 32.15
C LEU A 300 5.59 -28.24 33.64
N ASN A 301 6.24 -27.39 34.42
CA ASN A 301 6.37 -27.55 35.87
C ASN A 301 5.40 -26.61 36.59
N TYR A 302 4.54 -27.19 37.42
CA TYR A 302 3.56 -26.49 38.24
C TYR A 302 4.00 -26.53 39.69
N THR A 303 4.12 -25.38 40.34
CA THR A 303 4.40 -25.28 41.77
C THR A 303 3.26 -24.53 42.44
N VAL A 304 2.46 -25.25 43.23
CA VAL A 304 1.42 -24.62 44.05
C VAL A 304 2.07 -24.15 45.34
N ILE A 305 1.92 -22.87 45.62
CA ILE A 305 2.46 -22.21 46.80
C ILE A 305 1.34 -21.68 47.68
N GLY A 306 1.61 -21.57 48.97
CA GLY A 306 0.68 -20.91 49.85
C GLY A 306 1.15 -20.81 51.28
N ASN A 307 0.33 -20.14 52.07
CA ASN A 307 0.53 -19.95 53.49
C ASN A 307 -0.66 -20.51 54.29
N SER A 308 -0.41 -20.97 55.51
CA SER A 308 -1.44 -21.39 56.46
C SER A 308 -1.01 -21.08 57.90
N SER A 309 -1.94 -21.17 58.85
CA SER A 309 -1.78 -20.99 60.29
C SER A 309 -0.67 -21.83 60.95
N GLU A 310 -0.04 -22.78 60.25
CA GLU A 310 1.04 -23.64 60.74
C GLU A 310 2.48 -23.15 60.49
N GLY A 311 2.72 -22.02 59.79
CA GLY A 311 4.08 -21.47 59.60
C GLY A 311 4.27 -20.67 58.31
N PRO A 312 5.43 -20.01 58.09
CA PRO A 312 5.68 -19.17 56.91
C PRO A 312 5.64 -19.98 55.59
N PHE A 313 5.56 -19.25 54.46
CA PHE A 313 5.57 -19.74 53.07
C PHE A 313 6.05 -21.18 52.87
N ARG A 314 5.22 -22.03 52.25
CA ARG A 314 5.58 -23.41 51.87
C ARG A 314 5.14 -23.76 50.45
N VAL A 315 5.92 -24.64 49.82
CA VAL A 315 5.50 -25.36 48.61
C VAL A 315 4.46 -26.41 49.03
N ILE A 316 3.26 -26.30 48.50
CA ILE A 316 2.15 -27.23 48.77
C ILE A 316 2.29 -28.49 47.92
N GLY A 317 2.80 -28.35 46.70
CA GLY A 317 3.23 -29.47 45.86
C GLY A 317 3.85 -29.00 44.55
N THR A 318 4.47 -29.93 43.85
CA THR A 318 5.01 -29.74 42.50
C THR A 318 4.49 -30.84 41.58
N HIS A 319 4.08 -30.47 40.38
CA HIS A 319 3.72 -31.40 39.32
C HIS A 319 4.54 -31.11 38.07
N THR A 320 4.91 -32.15 37.34
CA THR A 320 5.63 -32.02 36.07
C THR A 320 4.83 -32.77 35.03
N GLN A 321 4.41 -32.06 33.99
CA GLN A 321 3.72 -32.61 32.84
C GLN A 321 4.67 -32.62 31.65
N ALA A 322 4.77 -33.75 30.96
CA ALA A 322 5.45 -33.78 29.67
C ALA A 322 4.60 -33.02 28.64
N LEU A 323 5.22 -32.10 27.91
CA LEU A 323 4.61 -31.51 26.74
C LEU A 323 4.71 -32.53 25.57
N PRO A 324 3.79 -32.50 24.59
CA PRO A 324 3.88 -33.34 23.39
C PRO A 324 5.25 -33.16 22.72
N THR A 325 5.88 -34.26 22.29
CA THR A 325 7.17 -34.19 21.59
C THR A 325 6.96 -33.84 20.12
N SER A 326 7.20 -32.59 19.75
CA SER A 326 7.59 -32.24 18.38
C SER A 326 9.12 -32.15 18.30
N GLU A 327 9.70 -32.50 17.15
CA GLU A 327 11.12 -32.26 16.85
C GLU A 327 11.47 -30.79 17.16
N PRO A 328 12.66 -30.48 17.71
CA PRO A 328 12.98 -29.12 18.14
C PRO A 328 12.83 -28.15 16.96
N PHE A 329 12.02 -27.12 17.17
CA PHE A 329 11.84 -26.07 16.17
C PHE A 329 13.16 -25.33 15.96
N GLU A 330 13.74 -25.41 14.77
CA GLU A 330 14.84 -24.54 14.35
C GLU A 330 14.31 -23.50 13.36
N ASN A 331 14.24 -22.25 13.80
CA ASN A 331 14.06 -21.09 12.92
C ASN A 331 15.37 -20.82 12.14
N ALA A 332 15.24 -20.22 10.96
CA ALA A 332 16.38 -19.67 10.23
C ALA A 332 17.11 -18.66 11.13
N GLN A 333 18.43 -18.79 11.20
CA GLN A 333 19.25 -17.89 12.01
C GLN A 333 19.22 -16.48 11.42
N THR A 334 18.95 -15.45 12.25
CA THR A 334 19.11 -14.05 11.86
C THR A 334 20.55 -13.77 11.40
N PRO A 335 20.76 -13.21 10.19
CA PRO A 335 22.09 -12.88 9.73
C PRO A 335 22.83 -11.96 10.69
N VAL A 336 24.15 -12.12 10.81
CA VAL A 336 25.02 -11.20 11.55
C VAL A 336 25.73 -10.29 10.57
N ILE A 337 25.45 -8.98 10.62
CA ILE A 337 26.15 -7.98 9.80
C ILE A 337 27.55 -7.74 10.40
N GLN A 338 28.58 -8.11 9.65
CA GLN A 338 29.98 -7.91 9.99
C GLN A 338 30.52 -6.56 9.54
N THR A 339 30.01 -6.00 8.44
CA THR A 339 30.43 -4.70 7.90
C THR A 339 29.20 -3.90 7.48
N GLN A 340 29.08 -2.71 8.06
CA GLN A 340 28.01 -1.75 7.76
C GLN A 340 28.39 -0.88 6.56
N PRO A 341 27.40 -0.35 5.80
CA PRO A 341 27.69 0.59 4.73
C PRO A 341 28.14 1.94 5.32
N GLY A 342 29.08 2.60 4.66
CA GLY A 342 29.68 3.85 5.15
C GLY A 342 29.04 5.12 4.57
N ASN A 343 28.93 6.16 5.40
CA ASN A 343 28.59 7.51 4.94
C ASN A 343 29.62 8.03 3.93
N THR A 344 29.18 8.77 2.92
CA THR A 344 30.05 9.38 1.91
C THR A 344 29.57 10.75 1.46
N THR A 345 30.52 11.59 1.05
CA THR A 345 30.26 12.89 0.42
C THR A 345 31.01 12.94 -0.91
N VAL A 346 30.30 13.23 -2.00
CA VAL A 346 30.84 13.24 -3.36
C VAL A 346 30.33 14.43 -4.16
N THR A 347 31.03 14.78 -5.24
CA THR A 347 30.56 15.78 -6.21
C THR A 347 29.58 15.16 -7.20
N VAL A 348 28.73 16.00 -7.81
CA VAL A 348 27.79 15.56 -8.88
C VAL A 348 28.53 14.72 -9.93
N GLY A 349 28.02 13.51 -10.19
CA GLY A 349 28.51 12.56 -11.19
C GLY A 349 29.68 11.67 -10.73
N ALA A 350 30.22 11.84 -9.52
CA ALA A 350 31.29 10.96 -9.03
C ALA A 350 30.75 9.58 -8.60
N PRO A 351 31.47 8.48 -8.88
CA PRO A 351 31.00 7.14 -8.53
C PRO A 351 31.03 6.90 -7.01
N VAL A 352 30.01 6.21 -6.50
CA VAL A 352 29.92 5.75 -5.10
C VAL A 352 29.64 4.25 -5.10
N SER A 353 30.18 3.56 -4.10
CA SER A 353 29.81 2.17 -3.80
C SER A 353 29.59 2.02 -2.30
N LEU A 354 28.44 1.46 -1.94
CA LEU A 354 28.08 1.03 -0.60
C LEU A 354 28.15 -0.50 -0.55
N SER A 355 28.54 -1.07 0.59
CA SER A 355 28.65 -2.52 0.75
C SER A 355 28.25 -2.98 2.14
N VAL A 356 27.65 -4.17 2.22
CA VAL A 356 27.35 -4.90 3.45
C VAL A 356 28.03 -6.26 3.40
N VAL A 357 28.65 -6.66 4.51
CA VAL A 357 29.13 -8.03 4.70
C VAL A 357 28.33 -8.64 5.83
N ALA A 358 27.69 -9.79 5.59
CA ALA A 358 26.90 -10.50 6.58
C ALA A 358 27.24 -11.99 6.54
N THR A 359 27.05 -12.66 7.67
CA THR A 359 27.32 -14.10 7.84
C THR A 359 26.18 -14.80 8.55
N VAL A 360 26.00 -16.07 8.24
CA VAL A 360 25.08 -16.96 8.94
C VAL A 360 25.70 -18.35 9.06
N GLY A 361 25.37 -19.08 10.12
CA GLY A 361 25.89 -20.44 10.35
C GLY A 361 25.26 -21.48 9.43
N ARG A 362 24.01 -21.25 9.01
CA ARG A 362 23.24 -22.12 8.11
C ARG A 362 22.22 -21.31 7.29
N GLY A 363 22.01 -21.71 6.05
CA GLY A 363 21.14 -21.04 5.08
C GLY A 363 21.91 -20.19 4.06
N ALA A 364 21.18 -19.53 3.17
CA ALA A 364 21.70 -18.69 2.10
C ALA A 364 21.28 -17.22 2.30
N LEU A 365 22.24 -16.30 2.11
CA LEU A 365 21.97 -14.86 2.25
C LEU A 365 21.55 -14.23 0.93
N SER A 366 20.48 -13.44 0.97
CA SER A 366 20.08 -12.49 -0.08
C SER A 366 20.06 -11.06 0.45
N TYR A 367 20.16 -10.09 -0.46
CA TYR A 367 20.29 -8.68 -0.13
C TYR A 367 19.21 -7.89 -0.88
N GLN A 368 18.75 -6.79 -0.29
CA GLN A 368 17.91 -5.80 -0.97
C GLN A 368 18.25 -4.41 -0.42
N TRP A 369 18.57 -3.46 -1.30
CA TRP A 369 18.86 -2.08 -0.91
C TRP A 369 17.60 -1.20 -0.92
N PHE A 370 17.59 -0.23 -0.01
CA PHE A 370 16.52 0.74 0.20
C PHE A 370 17.11 2.15 0.26
N VAL A 371 16.31 3.15 -0.15
CA VAL A 371 16.63 4.58 -0.06
C VAL A 371 15.62 5.31 0.81
N ASN A 372 16.11 6.24 1.62
CA ASN A 372 15.31 7.05 2.53
C ASN A 372 15.73 8.52 2.43
N THR A 373 14.77 9.43 2.62
CA THR A 373 15.04 10.88 2.71
C THR A 373 15.41 11.31 4.14
N VAL A 374 15.18 10.44 5.12
CA VAL A 374 15.55 10.62 6.51
C VAL A 374 16.53 9.53 6.97
N ASN A 375 17.25 9.79 8.06
CA ASN A 375 18.20 8.85 8.63
C ASN A 375 17.47 7.71 9.38
N ALA A 376 16.84 6.79 8.65
CA ALA A 376 16.18 5.62 9.20
C ALA A 376 16.43 4.38 8.32
N ASN A 377 16.64 3.24 8.97
CA ASN A 377 16.81 1.92 8.36
C ASN A 377 15.49 1.13 8.25
N SER A 378 14.37 1.86 8.23
CA SER A 378 13.02 1.33 8.03
C SER A 378 12.19 2.37 7.27
N GLY A 379 11.13 1.92 6.59
CA GLY A 379 10.26 2.77 5.79
C GLY A 379 10.92 3.42 4.56
N GLY A 380 12.09 2.91 4.14
CA GLY A 380 12.73 3.34 2.90
C GLY A 380 12.01 2.80 1.67
N ALA A 381 12.13 3.50 0.54
CA ALA A 381 11.69 2.99 -0.75
C ALA A 381 12.68 1.92 -1.24
N ILE A 382 12.15 0.79 -1.71
CA ILE A 382 12.95 -0.28 -2.32
C ILE A 382 13.70 0.26 -3.54
N ILE A 383 14.93 -0.21 -3.77
CA ILE A 383 15.71 0.06 -4.98
C ILE A 383 15.66 -1.20 -5.86
N PRO A 384 14.81 -1.24 -6.89
CA PRO A 384 14.61 -2.44 -7.69
C PRO A 384 15.92 -2.96 -8.31
N GLY A 385 16.15 -4.27 -8.23
CA GLY A 385 17.34 -4.92 -8.81
C GLY A 385 18.64 -4.72 -8.02
N ALA A 386 18.64 -3.90 -6.96
CA ALA A 386 19.78 -3.77 -6.06
C ALA A 386 19.81 -4.93 -5.05
N VAL A 387 20.10 -6.14 -5.56
CA VAL A 387 20.06 -7.40 -4.78
C VAL A 387 21.44 -7.97 -4.44
N ALA A 388 22.49 -7.22 -4.75
CA ALA A 388 23.87 -7.60 -4.42
C ALA A 388 24.27 -7.05 -3.05
N ALA A 389 25.27 -7.67 -2.42
CA ALA A 389 25.89 -7.20 -1.19
C ALA A 389 26.51 -5.78 -1.32
N SER A 390 26.64 -5.25 -2.54
CA SER A 390 27.07 -3.88 -2.83
C SER A 390 26.09 -3.15 -3.74
N TYR A 391 25.99 -1.83 -3.58
CA TYR A 391 25.14 -0.97 -4.40
C TYR A 391 25.87 0.32 -4.80
N SER A 392 25.57 0.87 -5.97
CA SER A 392 26.11 2.13 -6.48
C SER A 392 25.01 3.19 -6.60
N PRO A 393 24.85 4.06 -5.58
CA PRO A 393 23.85 5.12 -5.56
C PRO A 393 24.02 6.15 -6.71
N PRO A 394 22.91 6.71 -7.24
CA PRO A 394 22.99 7.78 -8.24
C PRO A 394 23.56 9.06 -7.63
N THR A 395 24.44 9.73 -8.37
CA THR A 395 25.09 10.98 -7.94
C THR A 395 24.85 12.13 -8.92
N SER A 396 23.86 12.01 -9.80
CA SER A 396 23.56 12.99 -10.87
C SER A 396 22.86 14.27 -10.37
N ALA A 397 22.34 14.29 -9.14
CA ALA A 397 21.61 15.41 -8.56
C ALA A 397 22.15 15.79 -7.18
N LEU A 398 22.14 17.10 -6.89
CA LEU A 398 22.50 17.63 -5.57
C LEU A 398 21.53 17.15 -4.50
N GLY A 399 22.03 16.87 -3.29
CA GLY A 399 21.18 16.52 -2.16
C GLY A 399 21.84 15.51 -1.23
N GLN A 400 21.06 15.02 -0.28
CA GLN A 400 21.48 13.96 0.62
C GLN A 400 20.36 12.93 0.68
N ASN A 401 20.71 11.66 0.48
CA ASN A 401 19.84 10.52 0.71
C ASN A 401 20.53 9.55 1.67
N TRP A 402 19.73 8.73 2.33
CA TRP A 402 20.18 7.67 3.23
C TRP A 402 19.87 6.32 2.61
N TYR A 403 20.79 5.38 2.71
CA TYR A 403 20.66 4.05 2.12
C TYR A 403 20.87 3.00 3.20
N TYR A 404 20.11 1.92 3.16
CA TYR A 404 20.34 0.74 3.99
C TYR A 404 20.05 -0.52 3.18
N CYS A 405 20.52 -1.66 3.65
CA CYS A 405 20.32 -2.95 3.02
C CYS A 405 19.65 -3.89 4.01
N GLU A 406 18.56 -4.53 3.61
CA GLU A 406 18.03 -5.69 4.32
C GLU A 406 18.74 -6.94 3.83
N VAL A 407 19.22 -7.73 4.78
CA VAL A 407 19.85 -9.02 4.54
C VAL A 407 18.89 -10.09 5.05
N THR A 408 18.52 -11.01 4.18
CA THR A 408 17.66 -12.15 4.51
C THR A 408 18.48 -13.41 4.48
N ASN A 409 18.44 -14.20 5.54
CA ASN A 409 18.82 -15.61 5.50
C ASN A 409 17.61 -16.44 5.08
N THR A 410 17.79 -17.35 4.13
CA THR A 410 16.83 -18.41 3.80
C THR A 410 17.46 -19.75 4.14
N ASP A 411 16.89 -20.45 5.10
CA ASP A 411 17.30 -21.78 5.54
C ASP A 411 16.17 -22.77 5.29
N ASP A 412 16.21 -23.46 4.15
CA ASP A 412 15.17 -24.43 3.78
C ASP A 412 15.10 -25.65 4.72
N THR A 413 16.11 -25.84 5.55
CA THR A 413 16.19 -26.90 6.57
C THR A 413 15.59 -26.49 7.91
N ALA A 414 15.25 -25.21 8.10
CA ALA A 414 14.48 -24.74 9.24
C ALA A 414 13.08 -25.37 9.24
N THR A 415 12.59 -25.73 10.43
CA THR A 415 11.35 -26.48 10.62
C THR A 415 10.11 -25.58 10.73
N THR A 416 10.31 -24.31 11.08
CA THR A 416 9.27 -23.28 11.26
C THR A 416 9.51 -22.09 10.34
N ASN A 417 10.18 -21.03 10.82
CA ASN A 417 10.47 -19.86 10.00
C ASN A 417 11.70 -20.12 9.14
N LYS A 418 11.49 -20.33 7.84
CA LYS A 418 12.58 -20.56 6.88
C LYS A 418 13.37 -19.31 6.52
N THR A 419 12.95 -18.14 6.98
CA THR A 419 13.66 -16.89 6.73
C THR A 419 13.85 -16.06 8.00
N ALA A 420 14.95 -15.31 8.04
CA ALA A 420 15.21 -14.31 9.06
C ALA A 420 15.88 -13.09 8.43
N VAL A 421 15.45 -11.89 8.83
CA VAL A 421 15.85 -10.63 8.18
C VAL A 421 16.50 -9.69 9.19
N ILE A 422 17.54 -8.97 8.75
CA ILE A 422 18.14 -7.86 9.51
C ILE A 422 18.43 -6.69 8.58
N ALA A 423 18.11 -5.47 9.02
CA ALA A 423 18.47 -4.24 8.32
C ALA A 423 19.86 -3.75 8.74
N SER A 424 20.66 -3.30 7.77
CA SER A 424 21.92 -2.60 8.05
C SER A 424 21.69 -1.27 8.75
N GLN A 425 22.77 -0.69 9.28
CA GLN A 425 22.79 0.74 9.58
C GLN A 425 22.65 1.54 8.28
N THR A 426 22.23 2.79 8.41
CA THR A 426 22.11 3.70 7.29
C THR A 426 23.46 4.28 6.87
N ALA A 427 23.63 4.48 5.58
CA ALA A 427 24.72 5.23 4.97
C ALA A 427 24.16 6.45 4.22
N SER A 428 24.56 7.64 4.62
CA SER A 428 24.27 8.86 3.89
C SER A 428 25.17 8.99 2.66
N VAL A 429 24.58 9.36 1.53
CA VAL A 429 25.31 9.81 0.34
C VAL A 429 24.92 11.26 0.13
N GLN A 430 25.87 12.16 0.40
CA GLN A 430 25.70 13.58 0.14
C GLN A 430 26.36 13.95 -1.18
N VAL A 431 25.54 14.35 -2.16
CA VAL A 431 25.99 14.89 -3.45
C VAL A 431 26.04 16.40 -3.35
N GLN A 432 27.24 16.94 -3.44
CA GLN A 432 27.50 18.38 -3.40
C GLN A 432 27.86 18.91 -4.79
N ALA A 433 27.66 20.21 -5.00
CA ALA A 433 28.12 20.85 -6.22
C ALA A 433 29.63 20.74 -6.27
N THR A 434 30.18 20.45 -7.45
CA THR A 434 31.61 20.60 -7.68
C THR A 434 31.95 22.04 -7.32
N GLN A 435 32.70 22.26 -6.24
CA GLN A 435 33.33 23.55 -6.04
C GLN A 435 34.23 23.75 -7.25
N GLN A 436 33.89 24.70 -8.12
CA GLN A 436 34.85 25.16 -9.11
C GLN A 436 35.96 25.84 -8.33
N THR A 437 37.06 25.11 -8.15
CA THR A 437 38.37 25.74 -8.02
C THR A 437 38.57 26.55 -9.29
N GLY A 438 38.84 27.85 -9.17
CA GLY A 438 39.07 28.72 -10.33
C GLY A 438 40.00 28.06 -11.34
N TRP A 439 39.73 28.26 -12.62
CA TRP A 439 40.53 27.72 -13.73
C TRP A 439 42.02 28.02 -13.55
N ASP A 440 42.89 27.05 -13.80
CA ASP A 440 44.34 27.15 -13.60
C ASP A 440 45.13 27.56 -14.85
N GLY A 441 44.44 27.83 -15.96
CA GLY A 441 45.05 28.11 -17.27
C GLY A 441 45.11 26.90 -18.21
N ALA A 442 44.66 25.71 -17.81
CA ALA A 442 44.70 24.51 -18.65
C ALA A 442 43.79 24.58 -19.88
N ILE A 443 44.16 23.87 -20.96
CA ILE A 443 43.36 23.76 -22.19
C ILE A 443 42.87 22.31 -22.34
N ALA A 444 41.58 22.12 -22.61
CA ALA A 444 40.99 20.79 -22.73
C ALA A 444 41.39 20.08 -24.03
N SER A 445 41.59 18.76 -23.94
CA SER A 445 41.86 17.89 -25.10
C SER A 445 40.59 17.51 -25.90
N SER A 446 39.39 17.78 -25.37
CA SER A 446 38.11 17.64 -26.07
C SER A 446 37.02 18.53 -25.45
N TYR A 447 35.92 18.76 -26.19
CA TYR A 447 34.68 19.34 -25.65
C TYR A 447 33.91 18.31 -24.81
N GLY A 448 32.90 18.78 -24.06
CA GLY A 448 32.11 17.93 -23.14
C GLY A 448 31.10 17.00 -23.83
N GLY A 449 30.99 17.07 -25.16
CA GLY A 449 30.05 16.29 -25.97
C GLY A 449 29.60 17.07 -27.21
N GLY A 450 28.74 16.44 -28.01
CA GLY A 450 28.10 17.01 -29.19
C GLY A 450 28.90 16.91 -30.49
N SER A 451 28.22 17.20 -31.59
CA SER A 451 28.75 17.20 -32.97
C SER A 451 29.03 18.60 -33.51
N GLY A 452 28.58 19.64 -32.81
CA GLY A 452 28.68 21.03 -33.26
C GLY A 452 27.57 21.43 -34.23
N SER A 453 26.55 20.57 -34.42
CA SER A 453 25.36 20.88 -35.19
C SER A 453 24.34 21.66 -34.35
N ALA A 454 23.35 22.29 -34.99
CA ALA A 454 22.31 23.04 -34.27
C ALA A 454 21.48 22.16 -33.31
N ALA A 455 21.24 20.91 -33.68
CA ALA A 455 20.50 19.95 -32.85
C ALA A 455 21.36 19.32 -31.76
N ASP A 456 22.68 19.32 -31.93
CA ASP A 456 23.64 18.66 -31.05
C ASP A 456 24.93 19.50 -30.97
N PRO A 457 24.87 20.65 -30.27
CA PRO A 457 25.97 21.61 -30.20
C PRO A 457 27.13 21.07 -29.38
N TRP A 458 28.34 21.56 -29.63
CA TRP A 458 29.48 21.23 -28.77
C TRP A 458 29.30 21.79 -27.37
N LEU A 459 29.43 20.93 -26.37
CA LEU A 459 29.17 21.29 -24.97
C LEU A 459 30.42 21.87 -24.30
N ILE A 460 30.23 23.02 -23.65
CA ILE A 460 31.26 23.67 -22.83
C ILE A 460 30.77 23.69 -21.38
N ASN A 461 31.37 22.83 -20.56
CA ASN A 461 31.01 22.66 -19.14
C ASN A 461 32.11 23.13 -18.18
N ASN A 462 33.25 23.60 -18.70
CA ASN A 462 34.34 24.14 -17.88
C ASN A 462 35.21 25.15 -18.65
N ALA A 463 36.05 25.87 -17.91
CA ALA A 463 36.94 26.90 -18.46
C ALA A 463 37.99 26.35 -19.44
N ALA A 464 38.53 25.15 -19.22
CA ALA A 464 39.53 24.56 -20.11
C ALA A 464 38.98 24.27 -21.52
N GLN A 465 37.69 23.94 -21.62
CA GLN A 465 36.98 23.78 -22.89
C GLN A 465 36.70 25.12 -23.59
N LEU A 466 36.39 26.17 -22.82
CA LEU A 466 36.27 27.52 -23.37
C LEU A 466 37.62 28.04 -23.87
N ALA A 467 38.71 27.75 -23.14
CA ALA A 467 40.07 28.06 -23.55
C ALA A 467 40.49 27.29 -24.81
N ARG A 468 40.00 26.05 -24.98
CA ARG A 468 40.16 25.29 -26.23
C ARG A 468 39.52 26.01 -27.41
N LEU A 469 38.29 26.51 -27.25
CA LEU A 469 37.62 27.29 -28.30
C LEU A 469 38.45 28.52 -28.68
N ALA A 470 39.03 29.22 -27.69
CA ALA A 470 39.93 30.33 -27.95
C ALA A 470 41.18 29.89 -28.73
N GLN A 471 41.84 28.81 -28.30
CA GLN A 471 43.03 28.27 -28.95
C GLN A 471 42.76 27.88 -30.40
N GLU A 472 41.71 27.10 -30.67
CA GLU A 472 41.39 26.63 -32.01
C GLU A 472 40.94 27.78 -32.93
N THR A 473 40.21 28.76 -32.41
CA THR A 473 39.85 29.97 -33.17
C THR A 473 41.10 30.75 -33.57
N ASN A 474 42.02 30.95 -32.62
CA ASN A 474 43.27 31.68 -32.86
C ASN A 474 44.25 30.91 -33.76
N ALA A 475 44.11 29.58 -33.84
CA ALA A 475 44.82 28.74 -34.82
C ALA A 475 44.24 28.83 -36.24
N GLY A 476 43.06 29.40 -36.43
CA GLY A 476 42.47 29.68 -37.75
C GLY A 476 41.08 29.10 -38.00
N THR A 477 40.52 28.32 -37.06
CA THR A 477 39.18 27.73 -37.23
C THR A 477 38.10 28.79 -36.96
N ASN A 478 37.30 29.15 -37.97
CA ASN A 478 36.31 30.23 -37.82
C ASN A 478 34.94 29.77 -37.31
N TYR A 479 34.64 28.47 -37.33
CA TYR A 479 33.37 27.89 -36.86
C TYR A 479 32.09 28.37 -37.56
N SER A 480 32.17 28.84 -38.81
CA SER A 480 30.96 29.22 -39.55
C SER A 480 29.96 28.06 -39.64
N GLY A 481 28.72 28.27 -39.18
CA GLY A 481 27.66 27.25 -39.14
C GLY A 481 27.76 26.22 -38.01
N VAL A 482 28.72 26.39 -37.09
CA VAL A 482 28.94 25.49 -35.94
C VAL A 482 28.36 26.08 -34.66
N TYR A 483 27.80 25.22 -33.81
CA TYR A 483 27.09 25.58 -32.59
C TYR A 483 27.81 25.08 -31.34
N PHE A 484 27.95 25.96 -30.35
CA PHE A 484 28.46 25.69 -29.02
C PHE A 484 27.39 26.02 -27.99
N ARG A 485 27.29 25.21 -26.94
CA ARG A 485 26.39 25.45 -25.81
C ARG A 485 27.12 25.30 -24.48
N GLN A 486 27.05 26.35 -23.66
CA GLN A 486 27.54 26.30 -22.30
C GLN A 486 26.51 25.58 -21.41
N THR A 487 26.97 24.61 -20.61
CA THR A 487 26.10 23.76 -19.77
C THR A 487 26.34 23.94 -18.28
N ALA A 488 27.41 24.64 -17.89
CA ALA A 488 27.72 24.98 -16.50
C ALA A 488 28.20 26.43 -16.40
N ASP A 489 28.17 27.03 -15.20
CA ASP A 489 28.89 28.28 -14.98
C ASP A 489 30.41 28.03 -15.13
N ILE A 490 31.13 29.03 -15.62
CA ILE A 490 32.56 28.97 -15.90
C ILE A 490 33.26 30.04 -15.07
N ASP A 491 34.12 29.63 -14.16
CA ASP A 491 35.03 30.50 -13.44
C ASP A 491 36.43 30.45 -14.07
N LEU A 492 36.85 31.57 -14.67
CA LEU A 492 38.19 31.74 -15.26
C LEU A 492 39.26 32.02 -14.19
N GLY A 493 38.89 32.08 -12.91
CA GLY A 493 39.81 32.16 -11.77
C GLY A 493 40.61 33.46 -11.67
N GLY A 494 40.28 34.49 -12.46
CA GLY A 494 41.09 35.71 -12.55
C GLY A 494 42.41 35.52 -13.30
N HIS A 495 42.61 34.37 -13.97
CA HIS A 495 43.79 34.13 -14.79
C HIS A 495 43.76 34.95 -16.08
N ALA A 496 44.95 35.22 -16.62
CA ALA A 496 45.09 35.95 -17.89
C ALA A 496 44.33 35.23 -19.02
N TRP A 497 43.35 35.91 -19.60
CA TRP A 497 42.52 35.36 -20.66
C TRP A 497 43.06 35.68 -22.06
N THR A 498 43.09 34.67 -22.93
CA THR A 498 43.32 34.88 -24.37
C THR A 498 41.95 34.94 -25.07
N PRO A 499 41.59 36.08 -25.72
CA PRO A 499 40.30 36.22 -26.37
C PRO A 499 40.02 35.17 -27.45
N VAL A 500 38.76 34.77 -27.61
CA VAL A 500 38.33 33.93 -28.74
C VAL A 500 38.34 34.77 -30.02
N GLY A 501 39.34 34.52 -30.88
CA GLY A 501 39.59 35.31 -32.08
C GLY A 501 40.30 36.64 -31.80
N GLY A 502 40.83 37.26 -32.85
CA GLY A 502 41.56 38.51 -32.78
C GLY A 502 41.66 39.23 -34.12
N TYR A 503 41.48 40.55 -34.12
CA TYR A 503 41.63 41.40 -35.30
C TYR A 503 42.96 42.16 -35.25
N ILE A 504 43.72 42.12 -36.34
CA ILE A 504 45.03 42.76 -36.47
C ILE A 504 44.93 43.97 -37.41
N SER A 505 44.39 43.80 -38.62
CA SER A 505 44.15 44.89 -39.56
C SER A 505 43.13 44.50 -40.64
N SER A 506 42.59 45.47 -41.36
CA SER A 506 41.56 45.27 -42.39
C SER A 506 42.04 44.51 -43.62
N SER A 507 43.35 44.33 -43.77
CA SER A 507 44.00 43.68 -44.91
C SER A 507 44.86 42.48 -44.49
N SER A 508 44.67 41.98 -43.27
CA SER A 508 45.47 40.88 -42.72
C SER A 508 44.76 39.54 -42.86
N ASP A 509 45.39 38.59 -43.57
CA ASP A 509 44.99 37.16 -43.58
C ASP A 509 45.24 36.49 -42.21
N SER A 510 45.91 37.19 -41.30
CA SER A 510 46.14 36.74 -39.92
C SER A 510 45.01 37.10 -38.97
N ASN A 511 43.93 37.74 -39.43
CA ASN A 511 42.73 37.90 -38.61
C ASN A 511 42.15 36.53 -38.23
N ARG A 512 41.69 36.41 -36.99
CA ARG A 512 41.07 35.20 -36.44
C ARG A 512 39.67 35.58 -35.99
N VAL A 513 38.66 35.10 -36.72
CA VAL A 513 37.27 35.51 -36.48
C VAL A 513 36.46 34.33 -35.99
N PHE A 514 35.66 34.54 -34.95
CA PHE A 514 34.64 33.58 -34.53
C PHE A 514 33.33 33.87 -35.28
N ALA A 515 32.94 32.95 -36.16
CA ALA A 515 31.77 33.00 -37.04
C ALA A 515 30.68 31.97 -36.66
N GLY A 516 30.85 31.26 -35.54
CA GLY A 516 29.87 30.28 -35.04
C GLY A 516 28.76 30.88 -34.18
N THR A 517 27.92 30.01 -33.62
CA THR A 517 26.92 30.37 -32.61
C THR A 517 27.38 29.87 -31.25
N TYR A 518 27.58 30.78 -30.29
CA TYR A 518 27.83 30.47 -28.89
C TYR A 518 26.58 30.78 -28.07
N ASP A 519 25.89 29.74 -27.61
CA ASP A 519 24.75 29.84 -26.69
C ASP A 519 25.24 29.63 -25.25
N GLY A 520 25.21 30.68 -24.44
CA GLY A 520 25.61 30.65 -23.03
C GLY A 520 24.69 29.79 -22.15
N GLY A 521 23.56 29.30 -22.65
CA GLY A 521 22.66 28.40 -21.90
C GLY A 521 22.13 29.01 -20.59
N GLY A 522 22.17 30.34 -20.46
CA GLY A 522 21.79 31.07 -19.26
C GLY A 522 22.77 30.90 -18.10
N LYS A 523 23.99 30.45 -18.40
CA LYS A 523 25.08 30.25 -17.45
C LYS A 523 26.00 31.47 -17.41
N LEU A 524 26.78 31.55 -16.34
CA LEU A 524 27.68 32.67 -16.07
C LEU A 524 29.12 32.37 -16.50
N VAL A 525 29.84 33.40 -16.91
CA VAL A 525 31.30 33.41 -16.99
C VAL A 525 31.81 34.42 -15.96
N ARG A 526 32.72 34.01 -15.08
CA ARG A 526 33.27 34.82 -13.99
C ARG A 526 34.79 34.88 -14.06
N GLY A 527 35.38 35.87 -13.38
CA GLY A 527 36.82 35.98 -13.24
C GLY A 527 37.54 36.24 -14.57
N LEU A 528 36.86 36.84 -15.54
CA LEU A 528 37.48 37.26 -16.80
C LEU A 528 38.47 38.38 -16.52
N HIS A 529 39.76 38.12 -16.68
CA HIS A 529 40.83 39.09 -16.45
C HIS A 529 41.73 39.22 -17.69
N ILE A 530 41.82 40.43 -18.23
CA ILE A 530 42.76 40.81 -19.28
C ILE A 530 43.44 42.09 -18.81
N ASP A 531 44.76 42.07 -18.68
CA ASP A 531 45.57 43.28 -18.46
C ASP A 531 46.81 43.21 -19.36
N LEU A 532 46.73 43.87 -20.51
CA LEU A 532 47.73 43.75 -21.57
C LEU A 532 48.21 45.12 -22.05
N THR A 533 49.54 45.27 -22.16
CA THR A 533 50.17 46.44 -22.76
C THR A 533 50.96 46.03 -24.01
N ALA A 534 50.60 46.58 -25.17
CA ALA A 534 51.29 46.37 -26.43
C ALA A 534 52.33 47.48 -26.68
N GLU A 535 53.61 47.10 -26.71
CA GLU A 535 54.76 47.99 -26.99
C GLU A 535 55.48 47.61 -28.30
N GLY A 536 56.24 48.54 -28.89
CA GLY A 536 57.05 48.29 -30.10
C GLY A 536 56.25 47.99 -31.38
N SER A 537 56.90 47.46 -32.43
CA SER A 537 56.19 46.99 -33.65
C SER A 537 55.65 45.57 -33.45
N SER A 538 54.58 45.41 -32.67
CA SER A 538 53.98 44.09 -32.43
C SER A 538 52.78 43.81 -33.36
N SER A 539 52.68 42.56 -33.83
CA SER A 539 51.55 42.05 -34.61
C SER A 539 50.39 41.56 -33.74
N LEU A 540 50.29 42.06 -32.49
CA LEU A 540 49.28 41.64 -31.54
C LEU A 540 47.87 42.00 -32.06
N PRO A 541 46.86 41.17 -31.75
CA PRO A 541 45.47 41.55 -31.93
C PRO A 541 45.17 42.87 -31.22
N LYS A 542 44.24 43.63 -31.77
CA LYS A 542 43.80 44.94 -31.28
C LYS A 542 42.48 44.86 -30.53
N THR A 543 41.99 43.65 -30.29
CA THR A 543 40.63 43.37 -29.84
C THR A 543 40.65 42.48 -28.62
N TYR A 544 40.03 42.94 -27.54
CA TYR A 544 40.06 42.27 -26.24
C TYR A 544 38.67 42.22 -25.60
N GLY A 545 38.37 41.09 -24.99
CA GLY A 545 37.09 40.68 -24.42
C GLY A 545 37.08 39.17 -24.20
N LEU A 546 35.95 38.62 -23.75
CA LEU A 546 35.75 37.16 -23.76
C LEU A 546 35.98 36.61 -25.18
N PHE A 547 35.39 37.30 -26.16
CA PHE A 547 35.70 37.16 -27.59
C PHE A 547 36.47 38.38 -28.07
N GLY A 548 37.48 38.18 -28.92
CA GLY A 548 38.20 39.29 -29.52
C GLY A 548 37.49 39.79 -30.78
N TYR A 549 37.24 38.90 -31.74
CA TYR A 549 36.66 39.28 -33.03
C TYR A 549 35.53 38.33 -33.46
N VAL A 550 34.31 38.86 -33.54
CA VAL A 550 33.08 38.08 -33.78
C VAL A 550 32.40 38.50 -35.08
N SER A 551 32.14 37.53 -35.96
CA SER A 551 31.20 37.66 -37.09
C SER A 551 29.97 36.73 -36.97
N GLY A 552 29.92 35.90 -35.93
CA GLY A 552 28.84 34.96 -35.64
C GLY A 552 27.80 35.49 -34.64
N THR A 553 27.20 34.58 -33.88
CA THR A 553 26.18 34.90 -32.85
C THR A 553 26.68 34.54 -31.46
N ILE A 554 26.63 35.49 -30.53
CA ILE A 554 26.78 35.24 -29.10
C ILE A 554 25.40 35.48 -28.46
N MET A 555 24.90 34.51 -27.71
CA MET A 555 23.58 34.65 -27.07
C MET A 555 23.51 34.02 -25.69
N ASN A 556 22.55 34.47 -24.87
CA ASN A 556 22.23 33.92 -23.54
C ASN A 556 23.44 33.85 -22.58
N VAL A 557 24.46 34.70 -22.77
CA VAL A 557 25.67 34.69 -21.95
C VAL A 557 25.65 35.84 -20.94
N GLY A 558 26.00 35.53 -19.70
CA GLY A 558 26.23 36.52 -18.65
C GLY A 558 27.69 36.53 -18.23
N VAL A 559 28.40 37.63 -18.48
CA VAL A 559 29.78 37.81 -18.00
C VAL A 559 29.74 38.71 -16.76
N VAL A 560 30.20 38.20 -15.62
CA VAL A 560 30.14 38.94 -14.35
C VAL A 560 31.51 39.17 -13.75
N ASP A 561 31.64 40.30 -13.05
CA ASP A 561 32.86 40.73 -12.37
C ASP A 561 34.09 40.71 -13.30
N ALA A 562 33.91 41.13 -14.55
CA ALA A 562 34.98 41.18 -15.53
C ALA A 562 35.94 42.35 -15.29
N ASP A 563 37.21 42.16 -15.61
CA ASP A 563 38.22 43.22 -15.65
C ASP A 563 39.01 43.13 -16.96
N VAL A 564 38.70 44.03 -17.90
CA VAL A 564 39.31 44.02 -19.24
C VAL A 564 40.03 45.34 -19.51
N SER A 565 41.35 45.30 -19.51
CA SER A 565 42.27 46.41 -19.73
C SER A 565 43.22 46.13 -20.89
N PHE A 566 43.25 47.03 -21.87
CA PHE A 566 44.23 46.99 -22.96
C PHE A 566 44.84 48.35 -23.24
N ILE A 567 46.17 48.41 -23.25
CA ILE A 567 46.97 49.61 -23.47
C ILE A 567 47.84 49.41 -24.71
N ASN A 568 47.75 50.28 -25.71
CA ASN A 568 48.58 50.26 -26.90
C ASN A 568 49.53 51.47 -26.91
N THR A 569 50.81 51.28 -26.55
CA THR A 569 51.79 52.37 -26.44
C THR A 569 52.63 52.59 -27.71
N GLN A 570 52.29 51.91 -28.81
CA GLN A 570 53.08 51.97 -30.05
C GLN A 570 53.12 53.40 -30.63
N THR A 571 54.30 53.84 -31.06
CA THR A 571 54.52 55.15 -31.69
C THR A 571 55.09 54.97 -33.10
N GLY A 572 54.65 55.79 -34.07
CA GLY A 572 55.13 55.73 -35.46
C GLY A 572 54.51 54.64 -36.35
N SER A 573 53.63 53.79 -35.83
CA SER A 573 52.86 52.79 -36.60
C SER A 573 51.64 53.44 -37.27
N SER A 574 51.27 52.97 -38.47
CA SER A 574 50.08 53.43 -39.20
C SER A 574 48.75 52.94 -38.60
N ASN A 575 48.76 52.07 -37.58
CA ASN A 575 47.54 51.54 -36.98
C ASN A 575 47.75 51.05 -35.52
N THR A 576 47.53 51.95 -34.55
CA THR A 576 47.72 51.73 -33.09
C THR A 576 46.38 51.57 -32.35
N ASN A 577 45.42 50.87 -32.95
CA ASN A 577 44.06 50.80 -32.40
C ASN A 577 43.96 49.91 -31.16
N ALA A 578 42.95 50.20 -30.33
CA ALA A 578 42.52 49.43 -29.18
C ALA A 578 41.00 49.33 -29.19
N TYR A 579 40.47 48.11 -29.26
CA TYR A 579 39.03 47.81 -29.20
C TYR A 579 38.77 46.86 -28.03
N VAL A 580 38.10 47.38 -27.00
CA VAL A 580 37.90 46.65 -25.75
C VAL A 580 36.41 46.55 -25.47
N GLY A 581 35.91 45.35 -25.27
CA GLY A 581 34.57 45.12 -24.76
C GLY A 581 34.47 43.84 -23.97
N ILE A 582 33.64 43.79 -22.93
CA ILE A 582 33.62 42.65 -22.02
C ILE A 582 33.22 41.35 -22.74
N ILE A 583 32.17 41.39 -23.56
CA ILE A 583 31.76 40.22 -24.35
C ILE A 583 32.57 40.12 -25.64
N ALA A 584 32.72 41.22 -26.38
CA ALA A 584 33.41 41.23 -27.66
C ALA A 584 34.31 42.46 -27.84
N GLY A 585 35.56 42.29 -28.29
CA GLY A 585 36.39 43.43 -28.69
C GLY A 585 35.87 44.12 -29.95
N TYR A 586 35.52 43.34 -30.97
CA TYR A 586 35.06 43.81 -32.28
C TYR A 586 33.93 42.94 -32.80
N LEU A 587 32.81 43.57 -33.17
CA LEU A 587 31.59 42.92 -33.65
C LEU A 587 31.33 43.31 -35.11
N GLY A 588 31.27 42.31 -35.99
CA GLY A 588 30.91 42.49 -37.40
C GLY A 588 32.09 42.60 -38.36
N ASN A 589 31.82 42.42 -39.64
CA ASN A 589 32.76 42.57 -40.76
C ASN A 589 31.98 42.86 -42.06
N ASN A 590 32.62 42.80 -43.23
CA ASN A 590 31.92 43.01 -44.51
C ASN A 590 31.06 41.81 -44.97
N SER A 591 30.80 40.80 -44.12
CA SER A 591 30.08 39.58 -44.48
C SER A 591 28.62 39.61 -44.04
N THR A 592 27.78 38.87 -44.76
CA THR A 592 26.40 38.54 -44.36
C THR A 592 26.35 37.08 -43.88
N PRO A 593 25.59 36.75 -42.82
CA PRO A 593 24.76 37.61 -41.98
C PRO A 593 25.57 38.49 -41.01
N ALA A 594 24.95 39.57 -40.51
CA ALA A 594 25.56 40.46 -39.53
C ALA A 594 25.82 39.76 -38.18
N ALA A 595 26.89 40.15 -37.50
CA ALA A 595 27.27 39.59 -36.21
C ALA A 595 26.28 39.99 -35.11
N LYS A 596 26.07 39.13 -34.11
CA LYS A 596 24.99 39.32 -33.12
C LYS A 596 25.45 39.14 -31.68
N ILE A 597 24.98 40.02 -30.80
CA ILE A 597 24.94 39.81 -29.34
C ILE A 597 23.47 39.87 -28.92
N LEU A 598 22.92 38.74 -28.51
CA LEU A 598 21.49 38.60 -28.20
C LEU A 598 21.30 38.16 -26.77
N ASN A 599 20.30 38.71 -26.08
CA ASN A 599 19.86 38.19 -24.79
C ASN A 599 21.02 37.99 -23.79
N SER A 600 21.95 38.95 -23.71
CA SER A 600 23.22 38.77 -22.99
C SER A 600 23.54 39.96 -22.10
N PHE A 601 24.42 39.79 -21.12
CA PHE A 601 24.78 40.87 -20.23
C PHE A 601 26.24 40.84 -19.76
N ALA A 602 26.71 42.00 -19.30
CA ALA A 602 28.03 42.15 -18.72
C ALA A 602 28.06 43.08 -17.48
N THR A 603 28.84 42.70 -16.47
CA THR A 603 29.20 43.56 -15.32
C THR A 603 30.70 43.57 -15.11
N GLY A 604 31.25 44.69 -14.57
CA GLY A 604 32.69 44.84 -14.32
C GLY A 604 33.30 46.13 -14.87
N SER A 605 34.52 46.05 -15.41
CA SER A 605 35.30 47.17 -15.97
C SER A 605 35.81 46.89 -17.39
N ALA A 606 35.81 47.94 -18.22
CA ALA A 606 36.44 47.95 -19.53
C ALA A 606 37.30 49.22 -19.72
N TYR A 607 38.58 49.03 -20.02
CA TYR A 607 39.58 50.09 -20.18
C TYR A 607 40.37 49.94 -21.48
N ALA A 608 40.42 51.01 -22.27
CA ALA A 608 41.27 51.09 -23.46
C ALA A 608 42.19 52.32 -23.40
N GLN A 609 43.47 52.14 -23.74
CA GLN A 609 44.39 53.26 -23.92
C GLN A 609 45.21 53.15 -25.20
N THR A 610 45.51 54.28 -25.82
CA THR A 610 46.46 54.39 -26.94
C THR A 610 47.48 55.51 -26.70
N ALA A 611 48.71 55.36 -27.22
CA ALA A 611 49.72 56.43 -27.20
C ALA A 611 49.29 57.66 -28.03
N ALA A 612 49.85 58.82 -27.68
CA ALA A 612 49.68 60.06 -28.45
C ALA A 612 50.39 59.96 -29.81
N GLY A 613 49.69 59.50 -30.84
CA GLY A 613 50.21 59.39 -32.20
C GLY A 613 50.02 60.66 -33.03
N SER A 614 50.96 60.95 -33.93
CA SER A 614 50.90 62.05 -34.91
C SER A 614 50.03 61.73 -36.16
N SER A 615 49.25 60.64 -36.12
CA SER A 615 48.47 60.09 -37.24
C SER A 615 46.97 60.31 -37.03
N THR A 616 46.26 60.69 -38.10
CA THR A 616 44.83 61.01 -38.12
C THR A 616 43.88 59.81 -37.98
N THR A 617 44.37 58.58 -37.70
CA THR A 617 43.58 57.33 -37.84
C THR A 617 43.61 56.37 -36.63
N VAL A 618 44.08 56.81 -35.45
CA VAL A 618 44.08 55.98 -34.24
C VAL A 618 42.66 55.85 -33.66
N LEU A 619 42.24 54.62 -33.34
CA LEU A 619 40.96 54.30 -32.71
C LEU A 619 41.16 53.71 -31.30
N CYS A 620 40.62 54.39 -30.30
CA CYS A 620 40.60 53.93 -28.92
C CYS A 620 39.15 53.77 -28.46
N CYS A 621 38.66 52.53 -28.46
CA CYS A 621 37.24 52.21 -28.24
C CYS A 621 37.07 51.26 -27.05
N ALA A 622 36.26 51.65 -26.06
CA ALA A 622 35.92 50.81 -24.92
C ALA A 622 34.39 50.75 -24.74
N GLY A 623 33.81 49.55 -24.61
CA GLY A 623 32.38 49.37 -24.41
C GLY A 623 32.04 48.32 -23.35
N GLY A 624 30.90 48.49 -22.67
CA GLY A 624 30.47 47.53 -21.64
C GLY A 624 30.08 46.16 -22.20
N LEU A 625 29.55 46.09 -23.44
CA LEU A 625 29.34 44.82 -24.15
C LEU A 625 30.39 44.64 -25.26
N THR A 626 30.59 45.67 -26.09
CA THR A 626 31.51 45.57 -27.24
C THR A 626 32.31 46.84 -27.49
N GLY A 627 33.58 46.68 -27.88
CA GLY A 627 34.48 47.81 -28.15
C GLY A 627 34.13 48.56 -29.43
N TYR A 628 33.96 47.84 -30.54
CA TYR A 628 33.66 48.41 -31.85
C TYR A 628 32.63 47.58 -32.59
N VAL A 629 31.60 48.22 -33.14
CA VAL A 629 30.62 47.56 -34.02
C VAL A 629 30.81 48.09 -35.43
N TYR A 630 31.15 47.19 -36.35
CA TYR A 630 31.27 47.48 -37.78
C TYR A 630 29.96 47.23 -38.54
N SER A 631 29.30 46.12 -38.21
CA SER A 631 28.02 45.68 -38.77
C SER A 631 27.44 44.61 -37.83
N GLY A 632 26.42 44.96 -37.06
CA GLY A 632 25.90 44.02 -36.07
C GLY A 632 24.55 44.38 -35.48
N GLU A 633 23.98 43.38 -34.82
CA GLU A 633 22.75 43.46 -34.05
C GLU A 633 23.09 43.26 -32.57
N ILE A 634 22.68 44.20 -31.71
CA ILE A 634 22.65 43.99 -30.26
C ILE A 634 21.21 44.10 -29.80
N ARG A 635 20.71 43.05 -29.15
CA ARG A 635 19.29 42.99 -28.78
C ARG A 635 19.08 42.38 -27.40
N ASN A 636 18.10 42.92 -26.68
CA ASN A 636 17.66 42.43 -25.36
C ASN A 636 18.82 42.20 -24.40
N SER A 637 19.74 43.16 -24.31
CA SER A 637 21.01 42.98 -23.62
C SER A 637 21.31 44.17 -22.74
N TYR A 638 22.11 44.00 -21.69
CA TYR A 638 22.46 45.12 -20.82
C TYR A 638 23.89 45.07 -20.31
N ALA A 639 24.43 46.24 -19.96
CA ALA A 639 25.72 46.34 -19.31
C ALA A 639 25.66 47.23 -18.07
N SER A 640 26.23 46.74 -16.98
CA SER A 640 26.49 47.53 -15.78
C SER A 640 27.99 47.51 -15.48
N ALA A 641 28.72 48.27 -16.28
CA ALA A 641 30.18 48.33 -16.23
C ALA A 641 30.70 49.77 -16.16
N THR A 642 31.83 49.95 -15.49
CA THR A 642 32.62 51.19 -15.58
C THR A 642 33.47 51.12 -16.84
N VAL A 643 33.20 52.02 -17.79
CA VAL A 643 33.86 52.02 -19.09
C VAL A 643 34.63 53.32 -19.26
N THR A 644 35.93 53.20 -19.52
CA THR A 644 36.80 54.37 -19.69
C THR A 644 37.78 54.15 -20.84
N ASN A 645 38.20 55.25 -21.48
CA ASN A 645 39.29 55.23 -22.43
C ASN A 645 40.26 56.40 -22.20
N ARG A 646 41.52 56.26 -22.63
CA ARG A 646 42.53 57.31 -22.56
C ARG A 646 43.41 57.31 -23.81
N GLY A 647 43.32 58.33 -24.66
CA GLY A 647 44.15 58.40 -25.87
C GLY A 647 44.07 59.75 -26.56
N SER A 648 44.90 59.99 -27.57
CA SER A 648 44.82 61.20 -28.40
C SER A 648 43.66 61.11 -29.39
N PHE A 649 42.61 61.86 -29.13
CA PHE A 649 41.37 61.91 -29.93
C PHE A 649 41.54 62.77 -31.19
N SER A 650 42.22 62.27 -32.22
CA SER A 650 42.31 62.99 -33.50
C SER A 650 41.25 62.56 -34.54
N SER A 651 40.42 61.55 -34.23
CA SER A 651 39.43 60.99 -35.15
C SER A 651 38.02 61.03 -34.56
N GLN A 652 37.01 61.27 -35.41
CA GLN A 652 35.57 61.21 -35.09
C GLN A 652 35.05 59.80 -34.70
N TYR A 653 35.97 58.86 -34.48
CA TYR A 653 35.72 57.42 -34.39
C TYR A 653 36.32 56.79 -33.12
N SER A 654 36.94 57.57 -32.22
CA SER A 654 37.35 57.10 -30.89
C SER A 654 36.29 57.47 -29.86
N GLY A 655 35.97 56.55 -28.96
CA GLY A 655 34.85 56.74 -28.05
C GLY A 655 34.75 55.67 -26.97
N TYR A 656 33.97 55.96 -25.95
CA TYR A 656 33.59 54.98 -24.93
C TYR A 656 32.08 55.03 -24.74
N GLY A 657 31.50 53.91 -24.34
CA GLY A 657 30.08 53.84 -24.05
C GLY A 657 29.71 52.67 -23.13
N GLY A 658 28.66 52.84 -22.35
CA GLY A 658 28.17 51.85 -21.41
C GLY A 658 27.77 50.54 -22.10
N VAL A 659 27.42 50.58 -23.39
CA VAL A 659 27.16 49.38 -24.21
C VAL A 659 28.25 49.19 -25.27
N VAL A 660 28.49 50.20 -26.10
CA VAL A 660 29.37 50.12 -27.27
C VAL A 660 30.41 51.22 -27.24
N GLY A 661 31.68 50.91 -27.50
CA GLY A 661 32.72 51.95 -27.57
C GLY A 661 32.55 52.87 -28.78
N GLN A 662 32.43 52.30 -29.98
CA GLN A 662 32.16 53.04 -31.22
C GLN A 662 31.30 52.22 -32.19
N ILE A 663 30.38 52.90 -32.87
CA ILE A 663 29.51 52.35 -33.91
C ILE A 663 29.95 52.85 -35.31
N ARG A 664 29.93 51.97 -36.32
CA ARG A 664 30.08 52.32 -37.74
C ARG A 664 28.71 52.75 -38.28
N SER A 665 28.18 52.32 -39.40
CA SER A 665 26.87 52.79 -39.86
C SER A 665 26.05 51.62 -40.39
N GLY A 666 24.78 51.51 -39.99
CA GLY A 666 23.86 50.44 -40.40
C GLY A 666 23.56 49.37 -39.34
N GLU A 667 23.88 49.63 -38.07
CA GLU A 667 23.69 48.73 -36.94
C GLU A 667 22.26 48.77 -36.37
N THR A 668 21.83 47.66 -35.76
CA THR A 668 20.50 47.55 -35.13
C THR A 668 20.62 47.35 -33.63
N PHE A 669 20.01 48.24 -32.86
CA PHE A 669 19.89 48.13 -31.40
C PHE A 669 18.42 48.07 -31.02
N ALA A 670 18.04 47.10 -30.19
CA ALA A 670 16.68 46.98 -29.70
C ALA A 670 16.62 46.41 -28.27
N ASN A 671 15.92 47.11 -27.37
CA ASN A 671 15.88 46.80 -25.95
C ASN A 671 17.26 46.61 -25.32
N VAL A 672 18.16 47.57 -25.52
CA VAL A 672 19.51 47.52 -24.96
C VAL A 672 19.68 48.62 -23.93
N SER A 673 20.16 48.28 -22.74
CA SER A 673 20.30 49.24 -21.64
C SER A 673 21.70 49.27 -21.05
N TRP A 674 22.07 50.38 -20.42
CA TRP A 674 23.30 50.47 -19.64
C TRP A 674 23.11 51.23 -18.33
N ASN A 675 24.03 51.01 -17.39
CA ASN A 675 24.07 51.74 -16.14
C ASN A 675 24.66 53.15 -16.35
N ASN A 676 23.78 54.16 -16.37
CA ASN A 676 24.18 55.55 -16.62
C ASN A 676 24.82 56.26 -15.41
N GLU A 677 24.81 55.62 -14.24
CA GLU A 677 25.55 56.08 -13.05
C GLU A 677 27.01 55.66 -13.10
N LEU A 678 27.35 54.58 -13.82
CA LEU A 678 28.72 54.09 -14.00
C LEU A 678 29.39 54.62 -15.27
N THR A 679 28.63 54.79 -16.35
CA THR A 679 29.12 55.32 -17.63
C THR A 679 28.09 56.25 -18.26
N THR A 680 28.47 57.50 -18.52
CA THR A 680 27.54 58.57 -18.92
C THR A 680 26.81 58.29 -20.24
N TYR A 681 27.51 57.83 -21.27
CA TYR A 681 26.98 57.63 -22.62
C TYR A 681 26.79 56.15 -22.93
N GLY A 682 25.76 55.77 -23.69
CA GLY A 682 25.53 54.37 -24.09
C GLY A 682 26.43 53.90 -25.23
N ALA A 683 26.75 54.80 -26.17
CA ALA A 683 27.69 54.56 -27.25
C ALA A 683 28.27 55.87 -27.81
N ALA A 684 29.46 55.79 -28.42
CA ALA A 684 29.94 56.83 -29.32
C ALA A 684 29.58 56.50 -30.79
N SER A 685 29.16 57.51 -31.55
CA SER A 685 28.75 57.37 -32.96
C SER A 685 29.37 58.45 -33.83
N SER A 686 29.80 58.07 -35.04
CA SER A 686 30.31 58.98 -36.07
C SER A 686 29.22 59.57 -36.98
N SER A 687 27.96 59.13 -36.83
CA SER A 687 26.82 59.63 -37.63
C SER A 687 25.48 59.42 -36.91
N SER A 688 24.70 60.49 -36.76
CA SER A 688 23.30 60.51 -36.27
C SER A 688 23.07 59.96 -34.85
N ALA A 689 21.91 60.33 -34.26
CA ALA A 689 21.48 59.81 -32.96
C ALA A 689 21.24 58.30 -33.03
N VAL A 690 21.93 57.52 -32.18
CA VAL A 690 21.74 56.08 -32.05
C VAL A 690 20.42 55.82 -31.32
N THR A 691 19.48 55.13 -31.96
CA THR A 691 18.20 54.74 -31.37
C THR A 691 18.29 53.33 -30.78
N GLY A 692 17.41 53.00 -29.82
CA GLY A 692 17.33 51.65 -29.23
C GLY A 692 18.24 51.37 -28.02
N LEU A 693 19.07 52.34 -27.61
CA LEU A 693 19.85 52.31 -26.38
C LEU A 693 19.17 53.15 -25.28
N THR A 694 19.05 52.62 -24.06
CA THR A 694 18.45 53.34 -22.92
C THR A 694 19.36 53.35 -21.69
N GLY A 695 19.73 54.54 -21.21
CA GLY A 695 20.46 54.70 -19.96
C GLY A 695 19.52 54.57 -18.77
N LYS A 696 19.86 53.69 -17.82
CA LYS A 696 19.06 53.41 -16.62
C LYS A 696 19.96 53.48 -15.38
N THR A 697 19.39 53.88 -14.24
CA THR A 697 20.11 53.90 -12.96
C THR A 697 20.34 52.48 -12.45
N THR A 698 21.25 52.31 -11.48
CA THR A 698 21.43 51.02 -10.79
C THR A 698 20.13 50.49 -10.21
N ALA A 699 19.32 51.37 -9.60
CA ALA A 699 18.05 50.98 -9.00
C ALA A 699 17.04 50.49 -10.06
N THR A 700 16.93 51.18 -11.20
CA THR A 700 16.04 50.75 -12.29
C THR A 700 16.51 49.44 -12.92
N LEU A 701 17.81 49.24 -13.14
CA LEU A 701 18.33 48.00 -13.71
C LEU A 701 18.12 46.77 -12.79
N LYS A 702 17.89 46.98 -11.48
CA LYS A 702 17.59 45.91 -10.52
C LYS A 702 16.09 45.77 -10.22
N SER A 703 15.24 46.60 -10.82
CA SER A 703 13.81 46.59 -10.51
C SER A 703 13.07 45.44 -11.21
N THR A 704 11.95 45.04 -10.62
CA THR A 704 11.01 44.08 -11.21
C THR A 704 10.43 44.57 -12.53
N ASP A 705 10.25 45.88 -12.70
CA ASP A 705 9.72 46.46 -13.93
C ASP A 705 10.71 46.29 -15.09
N TYR A 706 12.00 46.49 -14.83
CA TYR A 706 13.02 46.26 -15.85
C TYR A 706 13.18 44.78 -16.19
N LEU A 707 13.04 43.89 -15.20
CA LEU A 707 12.96 42.45 -15.45
C LEU A 707 11.77 42.09 -16.36
N ALA A 708 10.61 42.71 -16.14
CA ALA A 708 9.43 42.54 -16.99
C ALA A 708 9.65 43.08 -18.42
N ASP A 709 10.34 44.21 -18.57
CA ASP A 709 10.73 44.76 -19.89
C ASP A 709 11.63 43.77 -20.67
N LEU A 710 12.63 43.18 -20.00
CA LEU A 710 13.53 42.18 -20.59
C LEU A 710 12.80 40.92 -21.04
N ASN A 711 11.84 40.44 -20.24
CA ASN A 711 11.05 39.25 -20.55
C ASN A 711 10.01 39.51 -21.65
N SER A 712 9.39 40.69 -21.67
CA SER A 712 8.43 41.06 -22.71
C SER A 712 9.08 41.11 -24.09
N ALA A 713 10.33 41.56 -24.18
CA ALA A 713 11.09 41.56 -25.42
C ALA A 713 11.56 40.15 -25.87
N ALA A 714 11.56 39.17 -24.96
CA ALA A 714 12.01 37.80 -25.22
C ALA A 714 10.91 36.86 -25.72
N ALA A 715 9.65 37.12 -25.37
CA ALA A 715 8.51 36.22 -25.63
C ALA A 715 8.31 35.81 -27.10
N ASP A 716 8.74 36.66 -28.05
CA ASP A 716 8.55 36.45 -29.49
C ASP A 716 9.78 35.88 -30.21
N GLN A 717 10.82 35.42 -29.49
CA GLN A 717 12.10 35.02 -30.09
C GLN A 717 12.50 33.58 -29.75
N THR A 718 12.65 32.75 -30.78
CA THR A 718 13.09 31.35 -30.63
C THR A 718 14.53 31.26 -30.12
N GLY A 719 14.75 30.47 -29.07
CA GLY A 719 16.07 30.19 -28.50
C GLY A 719 16.52 31.15 -27.40
N TRP A 720 15.74 32.19 -27.08
CA TRP A 720 16.04 33.06 -25.95
C TRP A 720 15.58 32.43 -24.64
N LEU A 721 16.37 32.62 -23.60
CA LEU A 721 16.01 32.24 -22.24
C LEU A 721 15.31 33.40 -21.55
N GLU A 722 14.35 33.06 -20.69
CA GLU A 722 13.69 34.02 -19.81
C GLU A 722 14.71 34.64 -18.85
N TRP A 723 14.50 35.88 -18.46
CA TRP A 723 15.22 36.57 -17.40
C TRP A 723 14.54 36.30 -16.04
N MET A 724 15.35 36.21 -14.99
CA MET A 724 14.94 36.13 -13.59
C MET A 724 15.69 37.17 -12.74
N ALA A 725 15.14 37.51 -11.58
CA ALA A 725 15.84 38.33 -10.60
C ALA A 725 16.97 37.56 -9.91
N ASP A 726 18.13 38.18 -9.70
CA ASP A 726 19.15 37.68 -8.77
C ASP A 726 18.75 38.04 -7.33
N THR A 727 17.85 37.27 -6.73
CA THR A 727 17.36 37.50 -5.36
C THR A 727 18.43 37.24 -4.30
N THR A 728 19.47 36.46 -4.62
CA THR A 728 20.55 36.13 -3.69
C THR A 728 21.61 37.23 -3.60
N THR A 729 21.70 38.08 -4.63
CA THR A 729 22.77 39.06 -4.89
C THR A 729 24.17 38.46 -5.04
N ALA A 730 24.34 37.17 -4.76
CA ALA A 730 25.61 36.47 -4.79
C ALA A 730 26.04 36.10 -6.21
N LEU A 731 25.14 36.17 -7.20
CA LEU A 731 25.44 35.68 -8.54
C LEU A 731 25.84 36.78 -9.53
N ASN A 732 25.16 37.92 -9.46
CA ASN A 732 25.33 39.06 -10.36
C ASN A 732 25.00 40.38 -9.63
N GLY A 733 25.29 40.47 -8.34
CA GLY A 733 25.09 41.70 -7.56
C GLY A 733 23.65 42.22 -7.52
N GLY A 734 22.66 41.37 -7.73
CA GLY A 734 21.24 41.75 -7.79
C GLY A 734 20.74 42.26 -9.14
N TYR A 735 21.57 42.28 -10.19
CA TYR A 735 21.11 42.56 -11.56
C TYR A 735 20.44 41.31 -12.18
N PRO A 736 19.48 41.49 -13.11
CA PRO A 736 18.81 40.38 -13.79
C PRO A 736 19.77 39.38 -14.42
N LEU A 737 19.47 38.10 -14.33
CA LEU A 737 20.21 37.01 -14.98
C LEU A 737 19.22 36.05 -15.63
N HIS A 738 19.67 35.09 -16.43
CA HIS A 738 18.74 34.16 -17.09
C HIS A 738 18.16 33.14 -16.11
N LEU A 739 16.87 32.81 -16.30
CA LEU A 739 16.23 31.67 -15.67
C LEU A 739 17.09 30.46 -15.98
N ARG A 740 17.82 30.00 -14.95
CA ARG A 740 18.70 28.87 -15.08
C ARG A 740 17.78 27.70 -15.39
N GLN A 741 17.88 27.11 -16.59
CA GLN A 741 17.24 25.84 -16.88
C GLN A 741 17.70 24.85 -15.81
N VAL A 742 16.86 24.67 -14.79
CA VAL A 742 16.79 23.45 -14.02
C VAL A 742 16.22 22.48 -15.02
N ASN A 743 16.98 21.46 -15.41
CA ASN A 743 16.41 20.36 -16.18
C ASN A 743 15.11 19.97 -15.47
N VAL A 744 13.98 20.07 -16.17
CA VAL A 744 12.75 19.53 -15.63
C VAL A 744 13.05 18.06 -15.43
N ILE A 745 13.05 17.65 -14.17
CA ILE A 745 13.16 16.25 -13.77
C ILE A 745 11.86 15.62 -14.28
N VAL A 746 11.97 14.83 -15.34
CA VAL A 746 10.89 13.99 -15.83
C VAL A 746 11.21 12.60 -15.32
N ASP A 747 10.41 12.14 -14.35
CA ASP A 747 10.47 10.77 -13.85
C ASP A 747 9.87 9.81 -14.88
N ALA A 748 10.29 8.55 -14.84
CA ALA A 748 9.66 7.47 -15.58
C ALA A 748 8.17 7.39 -15.21
N GLN A 749 7.34 7.18 -16.22
CA GLN A 749 5.89 7.08 -16.03
C GLN A 749 5.57 5.77 -15.28
N VAL A 750 4.70 5.88 -14.26
CA VAL A 750 4.11 4.71 -13.58
C VAL A 750 3.35 3.90 -14.64
N PRO A 751 3.65 2.60 -14.82
CA PRO A 751 2.96 1.77 -15.80
C PRO A 751 1.48 1.63 -15.44
N VAL A 752 0.60 1.67 -16.43
CA VAL A 752 -0.86 1.50 -16.23
C VAL A 752 -1.23 0.04 -16.42
N ILE A 753 -1.75 -0.60 -15.38
CA ILE A 753 -2.25 -1.98 -15.45
C ILE A 753 -3.62 -1.99 -16.15
N LEU A 754 -3.67 -2.58 -17.33
CA LEU A 754 -4.87 -2.72 -18.17
C LEU A 754 -5.67 -3.99 -17.87
N THR A 755 -5.01 -5.03 -17.35
CA THR A 755 -5.66 -6.30 -16.98
C THR A 755 -5.00 -6.87 -15.74
N GLN A 756 -5.83 -7.13 -14.72
CA GLN A 756 -5.44 -7.73 -13.44
C GLN A 756 -5.43 -9.26 -13.55
N PRO A 757 -4.62 -9.97 -12.73
CA PRO A 757 -4.72 -11.42 -12.64
C PRO A 757 -6.05 -11.82 -12.01
N ALA A 758 -6.61 -12.96 -12.44
CA ALA A 758 -7.90 -13.45 -11.97
C ALA A 758 -7.71 -14.67 -11.05
N ALA A 759 -8.49 -14.74 -9.97
CA ALA A 759 -8.52 -15.89 -9.08
C ALA A 759 -9.03 -17.14 -9.81
N ARG A 760 -8.61 -18.33 -9.36
CA ARG A 760 -8.98 -19.60 -9.98
C ARG A 760 -9.03 -20.74 -8.98
N THR A 761 -10.05 -21.59 -9.10
CA THR A 761 -10.11 -22.88 -8.40
C THR A 761 -9.73 -24.00 -9.36
N VAL A 762 -8.87 -24.92 -8.94
CA VAL A 762 -8.41 -26.07 -9.72
C VAL A 762 -8.35 -27.33 -8.87
N ALA A 763 -8.50 -28.50 -9.51
CA ALA A 763 -8.21 -29.77 -8.85
C ALA A 763 -6.71 -29.92 -8.57
N PRO A 764 -6.29 -30.82 -7.66
CA PRO A 764 -4.87 -31.13 -7.46
C PRO A 764 -4.19 -31.49 -8.77
N ASN A 765 -3.04 -30.86 -9.04
CA ASN A 765 -2.27 -30.95 -10.28
C ASN A 765 -2.97 -30.38 -11.53
N GLY A 766 -4.05 -29.61 -11.36
CA GLY A 766 -4.72 -28.90 -12.43
C GLY A 766 -3.90 -27.72 -12.94
N ALA A 767 -4.07 -27.35 -14.22
CA ALA A 767 -3.36 -26.20 -14.78
C ALA A 767 -3.96 -24.87 -14.30
N ALA A 768 -3.14 -24.06 -13.61
CA ALA A 768 -3.45 -22.67 -13.27
C ALA A 768 -2.54 -21.71 -14.05
N SER A 769 -3.09 -20.59 -14.52
CA SER A 769 -2.34 -19.53 -15.19
C SER A 769 -2.88 -18.17 -14.80
N LEU A 770 -1.99 -17.28 -14.42
CA LEU A 770 -2.24 -15.88 -14.11
C LEU A 770 -1.59 -15.00 -15.19
N SER A 771 -2.17 -13.83 -15.47
CA SER A 771 -1.64 -12.90 -16.47
C SER A 771 -1.92 -11.45 -16.08
N VAL A 772 -0.94 -10.58 -16.37
CA VAL A 772 -1.08 -9.13 -16.29
C VAL A 772 -0.81 -8.48 -17.64
N VAL A 773 -1.56 -7.43 -17.95
CA VAL A 773 -1.30 -6.57 -19.12
C VAL A 773 -1.10 -5.16 -18.61
N ALA A 774 0.00 -4.52 -18.99
CA ALA A 774 0.31 -3.15 -18.61
C ALA A 774 0.85 -2.37 -19.80
N ALA A 775 0.73 -1.05 -19.77
CA ALA A 775 1.18 -0.14 -20.82
C ALA A 775 1.86 1.09 -20.27
N VAL A 776 2.75 1.68 -21.08
CA VAL A 776 3.42 2.94 -20.81
C VAL A 776 3.73 3.66 -22.12
N ASP A 777 3.70 4.99 -22.13
CA ASP A 777 3.90 5.77 -23.36
C ASP A 777 5.37 5.83 -23.76
N ARG A 778 6.28 5.76 -22.78
CA ARG A 778 7.74 5.74 -22.96
C ARG A 778 8.42 4.87 -21.90
N GLY A 779 9.42 4.10 -22.34
CA GLY A 779 10.19 3.18 -21.50
C GLY A 779 9.94 1.71 -21.86
N SER A 780 10.41 0.81 -21.00
CA SER A 780 10.30 -0.65 -21.17
C SER A 780 9.78 -1.31 -19.90
N LEU A 781 8.83 -2.23 -20.03
CA LEU A 781 8.20 -2.91 -18.90
C LEU A 781 8.93 -4.22 -18.52
N SER A 782 9.04 -4.45 -17.23
CA SER A 782 9.52 -5.70 -16.62
C SER A 782 8.55 -6.15 -15.52
N TYR A 783 8.53 -7.45 -15.24
CA TYR A 783 7.55 -8.10 -14.36
C TYR A 783 8.28 -8.90 -13.29
N GLN A 784 7.70 -9.00 -12.10
CA GLN A 784 8.16 -9.90 -11.05
C GLN A 784 6.96 -10.36 -10.21
N TRP A 785 6.73 -11.67 -10.14
CA TRP A 785 5.64 -12.25 -9.35
C TRP A 785 6.05 -12.54 -7.90
N TYR A 786 5.04 -12.48 -7.04
CA TYR A 786 5.09 -12.71 -5.60
C TYR A 786 3.92 -13.60 -5.19
N SER A 787 4.10 -14.40 -4.15
CA SER A 787 3.05 -15.20 -3.51
C SER A 787 2.74 -14.69 -2.11
N ASN A 788 1.51 -14.88 -1.65
CA ASN A 788 1.06 -14.45 -0.33
C ASN A 788 0.10 -15.50 0.24
N SER A 789 0.10 -15.68 1.56
CA SER A 789 -0.86 -16.56 2.27
C SER A 789 -2.22 -15.90 2.45
N VAL A 790 -2.30 -14.58 2.27
CA VAL A 790 -3.53 -13.77 2.37
C VAL A 790 -3.77 -12.97 1.09
N ASP A 791 -5.00 -12.51 0.87
CA ASP A 791 -5.39 -11.67 -0.27
C ASP A 791 -4.79 -10.25 -0.13
N SER A 792 -3.48 -10.16 -0.36
CA SER A 792 -2.71 -8.92 -0.26
C SER A 792 -1.62 -8.88 -1.31
N ASN A 793 -1.43 -7.69 -1.87
CA ASN A 793 -0.32 -7.36 -2.75
C ASN A 793 0.85 -6.66 -2.03
N ASP A 794 0.84 -6.71 -0.69
CA ASP A 794 1.90 -6.26 0.20
C ASP A 794 2.40 -7.41 1.09
N GLY A 795 3.69 -7.38 1.41
CA GLY A 795 4.36 -8.38 2.26
C GLY A 795 4.49 -9.79 1.65
N GLY A 796 4.29 -9.94 0.33
CA GLY A 796 4.39 -11.24 -0.33
C GLY A 796 5.83 -11.77 -0.46
N PHE A 797 5.95 -13.09 -0.54
CA PHE A 797 7.19 -13.80 -0.82
C PHE A 797 7.56 -13.71 -2.30
N LEU A 798 8.78 -13.28 -2.59
CA LEU A 798 9.34 -13.26 -3.94
C LEU A 798 9.33 -14.66 -4.56
N ILE A 799 8.91 -14.77 -5.82
CA ILE A 799 9.01 -16.00 -6.61
C ILE A 799 10.20 -15.87 -7.58
N PRO A 800 11.37 -16.47 -7.29
CA PRO A 800 12.56 -16.26 -8.09
C PRO A 800 12.37 -16.68 -9.55
N GLY A 801 12.74 -15.79 -10.48
CA GLY A 801 12.69 -16.08 -11.93
C GLY A 801 11.31 -15.98 -12.58
N ALA A 802 10.24 -15.71 -11.82
CA ALA A 802 8.91 -15.43 -12.36
C ALA A 802 8.84 -13.99 -12.90
N ILE A 803 9.49 -13.75 -14.05
CA ILE A 803 9.68 -12.41 -14.64
C ILE A 803 8.87 -12.15 -15.92
N ALA A 804 7.97 -13.07 -16.27
CA ALA A 804 7.08 -12.92 -17.43
C ALA A 804 5.76 -12.25 -17.03
N ALA A 805 5.06 -11.66 -18.02
CA ALA A 805 3.72 -11.10 -17.82
C ALA A 805 2.66 -12.17 -17.46
N THR A 806 3.02 -13.45 -17.55
CA THR A 806 2.20 -14.60 -17.14
C THR A 806 2.94 -15.44 -16.13
N TYR A 807 2.22 -16.07 -15.21
CA TYR A 807 2.76 -17.01 -14.23
C TYR A 807 1.87 -18.25 -14.11
N SER A 808 2.47 -19.42 -13.89
CA SER A 808 1.79 -20.70 -13.68
C SER A 808 2.05 -21.21 -12.25
N PRO A 809 1.14 -20.92 -11.31
CA PRO A 809 1.26 -21.34 -9.91
C PRO A 809 1.30 -22.86 -9.75
N PRO A 810 2.03 -23.38 -8.74
CA PRO A 810 1.95 -24.79 -8.35
C PRO A 810 0.57 -25.12 -7.79
N THR A 811 0.08 -26.32 -8.08
CA THR A 811 -1.28 -26.78 -7.74
C THR A 811 -1.28 -28.19 -7.15
N ASP A 812 -0.12 -28.65 -6.67
CA ASP A 812 0.12 -29.99 -6.13
C ASP A 812 -0.31 -30.15 -4.66
N THR A 813 -0.55 -29.03 -3.96
CA THR A 813 -0.93 -29.00 -2.55
C THR A 813 -2.32 -28.38 -2.40
N LEU A 814 -3.20 -29.02 -1.61
CA LEU A 814 -4.52 -28.48 -1.28
C LEU A 814 -4.39 -27.17 -0.49
N GLY A 815 -5.34 -26.26 -0.70
CA GLY A 815 -5.38 -24.96 -0.01
C GLY A 815 -5.42 -23.79 -0.98
N GLN A 816 -5.28 -22.57 -0.46
CA GLN A 816 -5.33 -21.35 -1.25
C GLN A 816 -4.04 -20.55 -1.08
N ILE A 817 -3.45 -20.10 -2.20
CA ILE A 817 -2.31 -19.17 -2.22
C ILE A 817 -2.63 -18.00 -3.13
N TRP A 818 -2.33 -16.79 -2.70
CA TRP A 818 -2.55 -15.56 -3.45
C TRP A 818 -1.29 -15.16 -4.20
N TYR A 819 -1.44 -14.56 -5.38
CA TYR A 819 -0.32 -14.14 -6.21
C TYR A 819 -0.55 -12.75 -6.77
N TYR A 820 0.50 -11.94 -6.82
CA TYR A 820 0.48 -10.62 -7.45
C TYR A 820 1.78 -10.37 -8.22
N CYS A 821 1.76 -9.40 -9.12
CA CYS A 821 2.90 -9.02 -9.93
C CYS A 821 3.23 -7.54 -9.70
N ILE A 822 4.52 -7.24 -9.51
CA ILE A 822 5.03 -5.87 -9.60
C ILE A 822 5.47 -5.63 -11.04
N ILE A 823 4.97 -4.56 -11.65
CA ILE A 823 5.30 -4.16 -13.02
C ILE A 823 6.15 -2.90 -12.95
N THR A 824 7.37 -2.95 -13.46
CA THR A 824 8.31 -1.81 -13.44
C THR A 824 8.55 -1.30 -14.86
N ASN A 825 8.28 -0.02 -15.08
CA ASN A 825 8.75 0.71 -16.25
C ASN A 825 10.18 1.23 -16.02
N THR A 826 11.06 1.00 -16.99
CA THR A 826 12.41 1.59 -17.06
C THR A 826 12.51 2.51 -18.27
N ASP A 827 12.71 3.81 -18.03
CA ASP A 827 12.88 4.85 -19.04
C ASP A 827 14.28 5.47 -18.91
N ILE A 828 15.22 5.01 -19.74
CA ILE A 828 16.62 5.45 -19.70
C ILE A 828 16.81 6.91 -20.14
N GLU A 829 15.80 7.50 -20.78
CA GLU A 829 15.82 8.90 -21.22
C GLU A 829 15.18 9.85 -20.20
N ALA A 830 14.60 9.31 -19.11
CA ALA A 830 14.12 10.10 -17.99
C ALA A 830 15.28 10.87 -17.33
N THR A 831 15.07 12.16 -17.09
CA THR A 831 16.04 13.06 -16.44
C THR A 831 15.94 13.03 -14.92
N GLY A 832 14.87 12.41 -14.38
CA GLY A 832 14.65 12.11 -12.97
C GLY A 832 14.84 10.65 -12.60
N ASN A 833 13.90 10.09 -11.85
CA ASN A 833 13.87 8.65 -11.56
C ASN A 833 13.66 7.86 -12.85
N GLN A 834 14.60 7.01 -13.22
CA GLN A 834 14.53 6.22 -14.45
C GLN A 834 13.61 5.00 -14.35
N THR A 835 13.05 4.75 -13.17
CA THR A 835 12.14 3.64 -12.92
C THR A 835 10.89 4.10 -12.19
N ALA A 836 9.74 3.55 -12.56
CA ALA A 836 8.49 3.66 -11.83
C ALA A 836 7.75 2.33 -11.91
N PHE A 837 6.96 1.99 -10.90
CA PHE A 837 6.27 0.71 -10.84
C PHE A 837 4.83 0.85 -10.38
N ASP A 838 4.02 -0.15 -10.71
CA ASP A 838 2.68 -0.36 -10.19
C ASP A 838 2.52 -1.83 -9.79
N VAL A 839 1.58 -2.13 -8.91
CA VAL A 839 1.38 -3.48 -8.34
C VAL A 839 0.00 -3.99 -8.74
N SER A 840 -0.06 -5.21 -9.26
CA SER A 840 -1.34 -5.84 -9.58
C SER A 840 -2.17 -6.11 -8.32
N ASN A 841 -3.46 -6.36 -8.51
CA ASN A 841 -4.27 -6.99 -7.48
C ASN A 841 -3.72 -8.40 -7.19
N ALA A 842 -3.96 -8.88 -5.97
CA ALA A 842 -3.72 -10.28 -5.65
C ALA A 842 -4.81 -11.16 -6.28
N ALA A 843 -4.43 -12.35 -6.71
CA ALA A 843 -5.30 -13.36 -7.28
C ALA A 843 -5.07 -14.71 -6.59
N GLY A 844 -6.12 -15.25 -5.96
CA GLY A 844 -6.08 -16.53 -5.26
C GLY A 844 -6.13 -17.71 -6.22
N ILE A 845 -5.20 -18.65 -6.06
CA ILE A 845 -5.31 -20.00 -6.61
C ILE A 845 -5.74 -20.93 -5.49
N THR A 846 -6.93 -21.49 -5.62
CA THR A 846 -7.48 -22.48 -4.69
C THR A 846 -7.35 -23.85 -5.31
N VAL A 847 -6.67 -24.75 -4.61
CA VAL A 847 -6.59 -26.18 -4.94
C VAL A 847 -7.50 -26.92 -3.98
N SER A 848 -8.57 -27.51 -4.49
CA SER A 848 -9.52 -28.28 -3.69
C SER A 848 -9.86 -29.61 -4.35
N GLU A 849 -10.17 -30.63 -3.55
CA GLU A 849 -10.68 -31.89 -4.06
C GLU A 849 -12.08 -31.70 -4.69
N ALA A 850 -12.40 -32.52 -5.69
CA ALA A 850 -13.75 -32.55 -6.24
C ALA A 850 -14.73 -33.11 -5.18
N PRO A 851 -15.97 -32.59 -5.08
CA PRO A 851 -16.94 -33.13 -4.14
C PRO A 851 -17.24 -34.60 -4.43
N PRO A 852 -17.45 -35.46 -3.40
CA PRO A 852 -17.82 -36.85 -3.60
C PRO A 852 -19.12 -36.96 -4.41
N VAL A 853 -19.10 -37.76 -5.47
CA VAL A 853 -20.29 -38.04 -6.30
C VAL A 853 -21.29 -38.84 -5.48
N TRP A 854 -22.55 -38.40 -5.44
CA TRP A 854 -23.62 -39.10 -4.74
C TRP A 854 -23.82 -40.51 -5.31
N ASP A 855 -23.95 -41.48 -4.41
CA ASP A 855 -24.17 -42.89 -4.73
C ASP A 855 -25.64 -43.32 -4.56
N GLY A 856 -26.55 -42.38 -4.29
CA GLY A 856 -27.95 -42.64 -4.00
C GLY A 856 -28.26 -42.90 -2.52
N SER A 857 -27.26 -42.85 -1.64
CA SER A 857 -27.44 -43.06 -0.20
C SER A 857 -28.21 -41.92 0.49
N ILE A 858 -28.83 -42.23 1.64
CA ILE A 858 -29.51 -41.25 2.49
C ILE A 858 -28.82 -41.26 3.85
N ALA A 859 -28.41 -40.10 4.34
CA ALA A 859 -27.74 -39.98 5.63
C ALA A 859 -28.70 -40.28 6.79
N SER A 860 -28.19 -40.82 7.89
CA SER A 860 -28.95 -41.03 9.13
C SER A 860 -29.05 -39.78 10.02
N SER A 861 -28.17 -38.80 9.80
CA SER A 861 -28.08 -37.53 10.52
C SER A 861 -27.67 -36.40 9.58
N TYR A 862 -27.80 -35.14 10.00
CA TYR A 862 -27.25 -33.97 9.30
C TYR A 862 -25.82 -33.73 9.81
N GLY A 863 -25.00 -32.98 9.08
CA GLY A 863 -23.59 -32.74 9.44
C GLY A 863 -23.37 -31.96 10.74
N GLY A 864 -24.44 -31.41 11.31
CA GLY A 864 -24.44 -30.70 12.59
C GLY A 864 -25.67 -29.82 12.77
N GLY A 865 -25.77 -29.13 13.91
CA GLY A 865 -26.78 -28.11 14.17
C GLY A 865 -28.10 -28.59 14.78
N SER A 866 -28.93 -27.62 15.19
CA SER A 866 -30.23 -27.84 15.85
C SER A 866 -31.44 -27.39 15.02
N GLY A 867 -31.20 -26.89 13.80
CA GLY A 867 -32.22 -26.34 12.92
C GLY A 867 -32.74 -24.97 13.33
N THR A 868 -32.01 -24.25 14.19
CA THR A 868 -32.29 -22.84 14.56
C THR A 868 -31.50 -21.88 13.67
N GLU A 869 -31.85 -20.60 13.64
CA GLU A 869 -31.13 -19.61 12.81
C GLU A 869 -29.65 -19.47 13.20
N ALA A 870 -29.36 -19.49 14.51
CA ALA A 870 -27.99 -19.45 15.04
C ALA A 870 -27.24 -20.79 14.89
N SER A 871 -27.96 -21.90 14.73
CA SER A 871 -27.40 -23.25 14.62
C SER A 871 -28.21 -24.06 13.59
N PRO A 872 -28.08 -23.71 12.29
CA PRO A 872 -28.82 -24.37 11.22
C PRO A 872 -28.34 -25.81 11.07
N TRP A 873 -29.22 -26.70 10.58
CA TRP A 873 -28.77 -28.03 10.19
C TRP A 873 -27.83 -27.94 9.00
N LEU A 874 -26.64 -28.54 9.14
CA LEU A 874 -25.62 -28.49 8.11
C LEU A 874 -25.86 -29.55 7.04
N ILE A 875 -25.77 -29.14 5.78
CA ILE A 875 -25.72 -30.02 4.61
C ILE A 875 -24.31 -29.96 4.06
N THR A 876 -23.54 -31.00 4.34
CA THR A 876 -22.12 -31.15 3.98
C THR A 876 -21.93 -32.03 2.75
N ASN A 877 -22.93 -32.85 2.41
CA ASN A 877 -22.86 -33.81 1.32
C ASN A 877 -24.25 -34.13 0.74
N ALA A 878 -24.27 -34.87 -0.38
CA ALA A 878 -25.49 -35.23 -1.09
C ALA A 878 -26.44 -36.16 -0.30
N ALA A 879 -25.91 -37.05 0.54
CA ALA A 879 -26.72 -37.98 1.32
C ALA A 879 -27.57 -37.25 2.39
N GLU A 880 -27.03 -36.16 2.95
CA GLU A 880 -27.74 -35.26 3.86
C GLU A 880 -28.82 -34.44 3.15
N LEU A 881 -28.55 -33.98 1.92
CA LEU A 881 -29.57 -33.33 1.09
C LEU A 881 -30.70 -34.30 0.71
N ALA A 882 -30.36 -35.56 0.41
CA ALA A 882 -31.33 -36.63 0.16
C ALA A 882 -32.16 -36.95 1.40
N ARG A 883 -31.58 -36.85 2.61
CA ARG A 883 -32.32 -36.96 3.87
C ARG A 883 -33.35 -35.85 4.02
N LEU A 884 -33.01 -34.61 3.69
CA LEU A 884 -33.99 -33.50 3.69
C LEU A 884 -35.15 -33.78 2.72
N ALA A 885 -34.86 -34.35 1.54
CA ALA A 885 -35.89 -34.78 0.61
C ALA A 885 -36.79 -35.87 1.21
N GLN A 886 -36.21 -36.87 1.86
CA GLN A 886 -36.94 -37.95 2.54
C GLN A 886 -37.86 -37.40 3.64
N GLU A 887 -37.35 -36.57 4.54
CA GLU A 887 -38.10 -36.03 5.67
C GLU A 887 -39.22 -35.09 5.20
N THR A 888 -38.95 -34.22 4.22
CA THR A 888 -39.99 -33.35 3.64
C THR A 888 -41.10 -34.19 2.99
N ASN A 889 -40.74 -35.27 2.30
CA ASN A 889 -41.71 -36.17 1.68
C ASN A 889 -42.45 -37.08 2.67
N ALA A 890 -41.97 -37.18 3.90
CA ALA A 890 -42.66 -37.79 5.04
C ALA A 890 -43.58 -36.82 5.80
N ASP A 891 -43.81 -35.61 5.25
CA ASP A 891 -44.67 -34.57 5.82
C ASP A 891 -44.13 -33.98 7.14
N VAL A 892 -42.80 -33.96 7.30
CA VAL A 892 -42.15 -33.25 8.42
C VAL A 892 -42.28 -31.74 8.22
N ASP A 893 -42.82 -31.05 9.21
CA ASP A 893 -42.96 -29.59 9.20
C ASP A 893 -41.63 -28.89 9.54
N PHE A 894 -41.08 -28.17 8.57
CA PHE A 894 -39.85 -27.38 8.72
C PHE A 894 -40.11 -25.89 8.91
N SER A 895 -41.34 -25.47 9.20
CA SER A 895 -41.68 -24.06 9.46
C SER A 895 -40.80 -23.48 10.57
N GLY A 896 -40.08 -22.40 10.26
CA GLY A 896 -39.14 -21.75 11.19
C GLY A 896 -37.84 -22.52 11.44
N LYS A 897 -37.53 -23.56 10.65
CA LYS A 897 -36.26 -24.30 10.70
C LYS A 897 -35.28 -23.82 9.63
N PHE A 898 -33.99 -23.95 9.93
CA PHE A 898 -32.91 -23.44 9.09
C PHE A 898 -31.92 -24.55 8.70
N PHE A 899 -31.53 -24.54 7.44
CA PHE A 899 -30.52 -25.42 6.83
C PHE A 899 -29.45 -24.57 6.16
N ARG A 900 -28.18 -24.98 6.28
CA ARG A 900 -27.04 -24.33 5.63
C ARG A 900 -26.17 -25.34 4.91
N GLN A 901 -25.98 -25.14 3.61
CA GLN A 901 -25.01 -25.90 2.84
C GLN A 901 -23.60 -25.37 3.12
N THR A 902 -22.64 -26.30 3.22
CA THR A 902 -21.26 -26.02 3.62
C THR A 902 -20.21 -26.55 2.66
N ALA A 903 -20.64 -27.25 1.60
CA ALA A 903 -19.78 -27.74 0.53
C ALA A 903 -20.57 -27.84 -0.78
N ASP A 904 -19.87 -27.92 -1.90
CA ASP A 904 -20.47 -28.29 -3.19
C ASP A 904 -21.04 -29.72 -3.14
N ILE A 905 -22.17 -29.94 -3.80
CA ILE A 905 -22.88 -31.22 -3.83
C ILE A 905 -22.97 -31.70 -5.28
N ASP A 906 -22.51 -32.92 -5.54
CA ASP A 906 -22.68 -33.60 -6.81
C ASP A 906 -23.69 -34.74 -6.67
N LEU A 907 -24.84 -34.62 -7.34
CA LEU A 907 -25.90 -35.64 -7.34
C LEU A 907 -25.64 -36.78 -8.34
N GLY A 908 -24.53 -36.74 -9.07
CA GLY A 908 -24.04 -37.83 -9.91
C GLY A 908 -24.91 -38.18 -11.12
N GLU A 909 -25.78 -37.26 -11.56
CA GLU A 909 -26.80 -37.51 -12.58
C GLU A 909 -27.73 -38.68 -12.24
N LEU A 910 -27.78 -39.09 -10.97
CA LEU A 910 -28.70 -40.10 -10.49
C LEU A 910 -30.11 -39.55 -10.38
N ALA A 911 -31.10 -40.44 -10.50
CA ALA A 911 -32.51 -40.07 -10.39
C ALA A 911 -32.81 -39.40 -9.04
N TRP A 912 -33.15 -38.11 -9.07
CA TRP A 912 -33.42 -37.30 -7.89
C TRP A 912 -34.90 -37.36 -7.48
N THR A 913 -35.14 -37.50 -6.19
CA THR A 913 -36.48 -37.30 -5.61
C THR A 913 -36.60 -35.86 -5.13
N PRO A 914 -37.52 -35.04 -5.68
CA PRO A 914 -37.67 -33.64 -5.27
C PRO A 914 -37.89 -33.47 -3.76
N ILE A 915 -37.33 -32.40 -3.18
CA ILE A 915 -37.61 -32.02 -1.80
C ILE A 915 -39.03 -31.46 -1.72
N GLY A 916 -39.95 -32.27 -1.20
CA GLY A 916 -41.38 -31.99 -1.24
C GLY A 916 -42.00 -32.18 -2.63
N GLY A 917 -43.33 -32.06 -2.71
CA GLY A 917 -44.09 -32.20 -3.94
C GLY A 917 -45.56 -31.76 -3.79
N TYR A 918 -46.07 -31.09 -4.81
CA TYR A 918 -47.48 -30.71 -4.92
C TYR A 918 -48.30 -31.91 -5.40
N ILE A 919 -49.32 -32.32 -4.63
CA ILE A 919 -50.15 -33.50 -4.92
C ILE A 919 -51.61 -33.06 -4.87
N SER A 920 -52.35 -33.10 -5.98
CA SER A 920 -53.81 -32.92 -5.94
C SER A 920 -54.53 -34.21 -6.32
N SER A 921 -55.16 -34.84 -5.33
CA SER A 921 -56.23 -35.80 -5.56
C SER A 921 -57.24 -35.72 -4.41
N ALA A 922 -58.52 -35.86 -4.74
CA ALA A 922 -59.67 -35.67 -3.85
C ALA A 922 -59.85 -36.73 -2.74
N ALA A 923 -58.82 -37.53 -2.43
CA ALA A 923 -58.96 -38.67 -1.50
C ALA A 923 -58.27 -38.49 -0.15
N THR A 924 -57.16 -37.76 -0.03
CA THR A 924 -56.48 -37.44 1.24
C THR A 924 -55.54 -36.25 1.02
N SER A 925 -55.86 -35.10 1.58
CA SER A 925 -55.09 -33.86 1.42
C SER A 925 -53.86 -33.80 2.33
N SER A 926 -52.65 -33.89 1.78
CA SER A 926 -51.49 -33.12 2.28
C SER A 926 -50.46 -32.92 1.16
N ASN A 927 -50.26 -31.66 0.76
CA ASN A 927 -49.09 -31.29 -0.05
C ASN A 927 -47.84 -31.46 0.80
N ARG A 928 -46.80 -32.09 0.25
CA ARG A 928 -45.52 -32.24 0.95
C ARG A 928 -44.69 -31.00 0.68
N THR A 929 -44.66 -30.05 1.60
CA THR A 929 -44.12 -28.72 1.32
C THR A 929 -42.88 -28.45 2.16
N PHE A 930 -41.81 -27.95 1.53
CA PHE A 930 -40.68 -27.42 2.28
C PHE A 930 -41.00 -26.00 2.76
N ALA A 931 -41.24 -25.86 4.07
CA ALA A 931 -41.60 -24.61 4.75
C ALA A 931 -40.42 -23.93 5.51
N GLY A 932 -39.22 -24.51 5.42
CA GLY A 932 -38.02 -24.00 6.11
C GLY A 932 -37.23 -22.96 5.33
N THR A 933 -36.08 -22.57 5.88
CA THR A 933 -35.08 -21.73 5.23
C THR A 933 -33.89 -22.59 4.81
N TYR A 934 -33.63 -22.69 3.51
CA TYR A 934 -32.42 -23.34 2.97
C TYR A 934 -31.46 -22.27 2.44
N ASN A 935 -30.30 -22.14 3.08
CA ASN A 935 -29.23 -21.25 2.64
C ASN A 935 -28.12 -22.08 1.98
N GLY A 936 -27.96 -21.94 0.67
CA GLY A 936 -26.93 -22.63 -0.12
C GLY A 936 -25.49 -22.16 0.19
N GLY A 937 -25.32 -21.09 0.95
CA GLY A 937 -24.00 -20.63 1.39
C GLY A 937 -23.07 -20.15 0.27
N GLY A 938 -23.56 -20.01 -0.96
CA GLY A 938 -22.75 -19.75 -2.16
C GLY A 938 -22.22 -21.00 -2.86
N TYR A 939 -22.49 -22.20 -2.33
CA TYR A 939 -22.08 -23.48 -2.90
C TYR A 939 -23.00 -23.96 -4.03
N LEU A 940 -22.48 -24.88 -4.84
CA LEU A 940 -23.16 -25.45 -5.99
C LEU A 940 -23.84 -26.79 -5.67
N VAL A 941 -24.95 -27.06 -6.36
CA VAL A 941 -25.52 -28.40 -6.53
C VAL A 941 -25.45 -28.74 -8.01
N ARG A 942 -24.72 -29.79 -8.36
CA ARG A 942 -24.50 -30.24 -9.74
C ARG A 942 -25.06 -31.63 -10.00
N GLY A 943 -25.26 -31.98 -11.27
CA GLY A 943 -25.72 -33.31 -11.68
C GLY A 943 -27.16 -33.64 -11.28
N LEU A 944 -28.02 -32.63 -11.11
CA LEU A 944 -29.44 -32.85 -10.81
C LEU A 944 -30.14 -33.51 -12.00
N LYS A 945 -30.66 -34.74 -11.84
CA LYS A 945 -31.37 -35.46 -12.90
C LYS A 945 -32.78 -35.89 -12.46
N ILE A 946 -33.80 -35.41 -13.16
CA ILE A 946 -35.20 -35.81 -12.97
C ILE A 946 -35.81 -36.14 -14.33
N ASP A 947 -36.09 -37.41 -14.59
CA ASP A 947 -36.77 -37.85 -15.82
C ASP A 947 -38.08 -38.57 -15.47
N ILE A 948 -39.21 -37.88 -15.64
CA ILE A 948 -40.52 -38.43 -15.30
C ILE A 948 -41.30 -38.77 -16.57
N LEU A 949 -41.66 -40.05 -16.72
CA LEU A 949 -42.56 -40.53 -17.75
C LEU A 949 -43.90 -40.96 -17.13
N ALA A 950 -44.95 -40.16 -17.35
CA ALA A 950 -46.27 -40.42 -16.79
C ALA A 950 -47.10 -41.33 -17.71
N THR A 951 -47.15 -42.64 -17.38
CA THR A 951 -47.98 -43.66 -18.06
C THR A 951 -49.05 -44.24 -17.11
N GLY A 952 -50.34 -43.95 -17.33
CA GLY A 952 -51.47 -44.53 -16.56
C GLY A 952 -52.07 -43.65 -15.44
N SER A 953 -53.17 -44.07 -14.81
CA SER A 953 -54.00 -43.25 -13.89
C SER A 953 -53.56 -43.27 -12.41
N THR A 954 -52.28 -43.10 -12.11
CA THR A 954 -51.80 -42.90 -10.73
C THR A 954 -51.76 -41.41 -10.36
N SER A 955 -52.03 -41.11 -9.08
CA SER A 955 -51.92 -39.76 -8.49
C SER A 955 -50.44 -39.37 -8.45
N LEU A 956 -50.00 -38.59 -9.43
CA LEU A 956 -48.61 -38.17 -9.55
C LEU A 956 -48.38 -36.86 -8.81
N VAL A 957 -47.23 -36.76 -8.12
CA VAL A 957 -46.62 -35.47 -7.75
C VAL A 957 -46.57 -34.62 -9.01
N LYS A 958 -46.95 -33.35 -8.91
CA LYS A 958 -47.16 -32.46 -10.07
C LYS A 958 -46.03 -31.44 -10.25
N SER A 959 -45.04 -31.43 -9.36
CA SER A 959 -44.01 -30.40 -9.34
C SER A 959 -42.61 -30.99 -9.20
N TYR A 960 -41.69 -30.51 -10.03
CA TYR A 960 -40.38 -31.11 -10.27
C TYR A 960 -39.29 -30.05 -10.30
N GLY A 961 -38.20 -30.33 -9.58
CA GLY A 961 -37.02 -29.50 -9.38
C GLY A 961 -36.18 -30.06 -8.24
N LEU A 962 -35.06 -29.41 -7.90
CA LEU A 962 -34.32 -29.78 -6.68
C LEU A 962 -35.28 -29.82 -5.48
N PHE A 963 -36.11 -28.78 -5.37
CA PHE A 963 -37.31 -28.74 -4.54
C PHE A 963 -38.55 -28.95 -5.41
N GLY A 964 -39.46 -29.82 -4.98
CA GLY A 964 -40.73 -30.01 -5.68
C GLY A 964 -41.74 -28.94 -5.30
N HIS A 965 -41.89 -28.62 -4.01
CA HIS A 965 -42.85 -27.61 -3.54
C HIS A 965 -42.27 -26.83 -2.37
N VAL A 966 -42.15 -25.51 -2.53
CA VAL A 966 -41.58 -24.57 -1.55
C VAL A 966 -42.65 -23.59 -1.07
N SER A 967 -42.82 -23.51 0.25
CA SER A 967 -43.52 -22.41 0.94
C SER A 967 -42.61 -21.56 1.83
N GLY A 968 -41.37 -22.02 2.08
CA GLY A 968 -40.34 -21.32 2.83
C GLY A 968 -39.42 -20.45 1.97
N THR A 969 -38.14 -20.38 2.34
CA THR A 969 -37.12 -19.54 1.67
C THR A 969 -35.96 -20.38 1.17
N ILE A 970 -35.60 -20.20 -0.10
CA ILE A 970 -34.35 -20.68 -0.69
C ILE A 970 -33.47 -19.46 -0.97
N MET A 971 -32.21 -19.48 -0.50
CA MET A 971 -31.28 -18.38 -0.74
C MET A 971 -29.84 -18.83 -1.01
N ASN A 972 -29.08 -18.01 -1.74
CA ASN A 972 -27.64 -18.19 -1.99
C ASN A 972 -27.28 -19.58 -2.56
N LEU A 973 -28.11 -20.11 -3.47
CA LEU A 973 -27.97 -21.45 -4.02
C LEU A 973 -27.70 -21.42 -5.54
N GLY A 974 -26.64 -22.10 -5.99
CA GLY A 974 -26.38 -22.36 -7.40
C GLY A 974 -26.75 -23.79 -7.78
N VAL A 975 -27.62 -23.99 -8.78
CA VAL A 975 -27.94 -25.32 -9.33
C VAL A 975 -27.39 -25.41 -10.75
N VAL A 976 -26.37 -26.21 -10.99
CA VAL A 976 -25.67 -26.24 -12.27
C VAL A 976 -25.77 -27.59 -12.96
N ASP A 977 -25.69 -27.57 -14.30
CA ASP A 977 -25.75 -28.77 -15.15
C ASP A 977 -26.97 -29.66 -14.85
N ALA A 978 -28.10 -29.03 -14.53
CA ALA A 978 -29.32 -29.73 -14.18
C ALA A 978 -30.11 -30.17 -15.42
N ASP A 979 -30.76 -31.33 -15.35
CA ASP A 979 -31.69 -31.80 -16.37
C ASP A 979 -32.99 -32.29 -15.71
N VAL A 980 -34.05 -31.49 -15.86
CA VAL A 980 -35.37 -31.77 -15.31
C VAL A 980 -36.37 -31.88 -16.45
N ALA A 981 -36.83 -33.10 -16.70
CA ALA A 981 -37.73 -33.44 -17.78
C ALA A 981 -39.00 -34.15 -17.28
N PHE A 982 -40.14 -33.69 -17.77
CA PHE A 982 -41.44 -34.35 -17.57
C PHE A 982 -42.10 -34.65 -18.92
N VAL A 983 -42.54 -35.90 -19.12
CA VAL A 983 -43.27 -36.32 -20.32
C VAL A 983 -44.55 -37.04 -19.92
N ASN A 984 -45.70 -36.52 -20.38
CA ASN A 984 -47.00 -37.13 -20.21
C ASN A 984 -47.54 -37.69 -21.53
N THR A 985 -47.70 -39.01 -21.57
CA THR A 985 -48.24 -39.73 -22.74
C THR A 985 -49.65 -40.30 -22.50
N LYS A 986 -50.35 -39.84 -21.46
CA LYS A 986 -51.71 -40.30 -21.14
C LYS A 986 -52.71 -39.90 -22.24
N SER A 987 -53.76 -40.71 -22.38
CA SER A 987 -54.89 -40.48 -23.30
C SER A 987 -56.22 -40.20 -22.57
N ASP A 988 -56.24 -40.26 -21.23
CA ASP A 988 -57.41 -40.04 -20.38
C ASP A 988 -57.45 -38.62 -19.78
N SER A 989 -58.66 -38.11 -19.50
CA SER A 989 -58.91 -36.73 -19.06
C SER A 989 -58.66 -36.47 -17.56
N GLY A 990 -57.77 -37.24 -16.92
CA GLY A 990 -57.41 -37.02 -15.52
C GLY A 990 -56.58 -35.74 -15.33
N GLU A 991 -56.71 -35.07 -14.17
CA GLU A 991 -55.88 -33.89 -13.86
C GLU A 991 -54.38 -34.23 -13.96
N THR A 992 -53.66 -33.56 -14.86
CA THR A 992 -52.31 -33.91 -15.29
C THR A 992 -51.40 -32.67 -15.34
N ASN A 993 -51.36 -31.89 -14.25
CA ASN A 993 -50.51 -30.71 -14.21
C ASN A 993 -49.05 -31.10 -13.99
N ALA A 994 -48.14 -30.35 -14.61
CA ALA A 994 -46.71 -30.46 -14.44
C ALA A 994 -46.09 -29.08 -14.29
N TYR A 995 -45.37 -28.86 -13.19
CA TYR A 995 -44.66 -27.63 -12.88
C TYR A 995 -43.17 -27.96 -12.77
N VAL A 996 -42.42 -27.62 -13.81
CA VAL A 996 -41.00 -27.97 -13.95
C VAL A 996 -40.15 -26.72 -13.73
N GLY A 997 -39.21 -26.77 -12.78
CA GLY A 997 -38.19 -25.75 -12.58
C GLY A 997 -36.92 -26.33 -12.00
N LEU A 998 -35.76 -25.73 -12.29
CA LEU A 998 -34.49 -26.30 -11.84
C LEU A 998 -34.31 -26.20 -10.31
N ILE A 999 -34.65 -25.05 -9.72
CA ILE A 999 -34.61 -24.87 -8.26
C ILE A 999 -35.90 -25.39 -7.61
N ALA A 1000 -37.06 -24.94 -8.09
CA ALA A 1000 -38.34 -25.26 -7.47
C ALA A 1000 -39.44 -25.57 -8.50
N GLY A 1001 -40.12 -26.71 -8.38
CA GLY A 1001 -41.27 -27.01 -9.24
C GLY A 1001 -42.44 -26.06 -9.02
N TYR A 1002 -42.83 -25.87 -7.75
CA TYR A 1002 -43.96 -25.01 -7.34
C TYR A 1002 -43.55 -24.11 -6.17
N LEU A 1003 -43.67 -22.79 -6.35
CA LEU A 1003 -43.38 -21.78 -5.32
C LEU A 1003 -44.70 -21.13 -4.87
N SER A 1004 -45.10 -21.34 -3.61
CA SER A 1004 -46.39 -20.83 -3.12
C SER A 1004 -46.45 -20.56 -1.64
N SER A 1005 -47.21 -19.54 -1.22
CA SER A 1005 -47.60 -19.40 0.19
C SER A 1005 -49.11 -19.21 0.37
N ASP A 1006 -49.62 -19.72 1.51
CA ASP A 1006 -51.02 -19.53 1.96
C ASP A 1006 -51.20 -18.27 2.83
N SER A 1007 -50.11 -17.71 3.35
CA SER A 1007 -50.07 -16.53 4.22
C SER A 1007 -48.77 -15.74 4.04
N SER A 1008 -48.70 -14.52 4.58
CA SER A 1008 -47.44 -13.77 4.70
C SER A 1008 -46.57 -14.38 5.81
N PRO A 1009 -45.24 -14.52 5.62
CA PRO A 1009 -44.45 -14.06 4.46
C PRO A 1009 -44.59 -14.95 3.22
N ALA A 1010 -44.37 -14.35 2.03
CA ALA A 1010 -44.35 -15.05 0.76
C ALA A 1010 -43.20 -16.08 0.69
N ALA A 1011 -43.38 -17.15 -0.09
CA ALA A 1011 -42.31 -18.10 -0.40
C ALA A 1011 -41.25 -17.44 -1.28
N LYS A 1012 -39.95 -17.69 -1.05
CA LYS A 1012 -38.87 -16.87 -1.63
C LYS A 1012 -37.77 -17.69 -2.32
N ILE A 1013 -37.27 -17.16 -3.43
CA ILE A 1013 -35.98 -17.53 -4.04
C ILE A 1013 -35.13 -16.25 -4.11
N LEU A 1014 -34.00 -16.23 -3.40
CA LEU A 1014 -33.15 -15.05 -3.23
C LEU A 1014 -31.72 -15.36 -3.62
N ASN A 1015 -31.04 -14.44 -4.31
CA ASN A 1015 -29.59 -14.55 -4.60
C ASN A 1015 -29.17 -15.93 -5.17
N SER A 1016 -30.00 -16.55 -6.01
CA SER A 1016 -29.82 -17.93 -6.45
C SER A 1016 -29.79 -18.02 -7.97
N PHE A 1017 -29.15 -19.05 -8.52
CA PHE A 1017 -29.10 -19.22 -9.98
C PHE A 1017 -29.23 -20.68 -10.41
N ALA A 1018 -29.60 -20.89 -11.68
CA ALA A 1018 -29.61 -22.22 -12.26
C ALA A 1018 -29.14 -22.28 -13.72
N THR A 1019 -28.44 -23.36 -14.09
CA THR A 1019 -28.06 -23.71 -15.47
C THR A 1019 -28.50 -25.13 -15.83
N GLY A 1020 -28.74 -25.37 -17.12
CA GLY A 1020 -29.13 -26.70 -17.62
C GLY A 1020 -30.42 -26.69 -18.45
N ASN A 1021 -31.22 -27.75 -18.35
CA ASN A 1021 -32.42 -27.99 -19.18
C ASN A 1021 -33.67 -28.20 -18.31
N ALA A 1022 -34.73 -27.44 -18.61
CA ALA A 1022 -36.05 -27.61 -18.00
C ALA A 1022 -37.07 -27.90 -19.11
N SER A 1023 -37.65 -29.10 -19.13
CA SER A 1023 -38.56 -29.51 -20.18
C SER A 1023 -39.85 -30.16 -19.67
N ALA A 1024 -40.98 -29.82 -20.31
CA ALA A 1024 -42.27 -30.46 -20.06
C ALA A 1024 -42.97 -30.82 -21.39
N SER A 1025 -43.55 -32.01 -21.48
CA SER A 1025 -44.26 -32.48 -22.68
C SER A 1025 -45.59 -33.15 -22.33
N THR A 1026 -46.63 -32.92 -23.13
CA THR A 1026 -47.95 -33.57 -22.94
C THR A 1026 -48.68 -33.84 -24.25
N SER A 1027 -49.32 -35.00 -24.39
CA SER A 1027 -50.18 -35.35 -25.53
C SER A 1027 -51.65 -34.94 -25.39
N LEU A 1028 -52.06 -34.31 -24.28
CA LEU A 1028 -53.47 -34.06 -23.93
C LEU A 1028 -53.94 -32.63 -24.18
N ASN A 1029 -54.84 -32.44 -25.14
CA ASN A 1029 -55.52 -31.15 -25.40
C ASN A 1029 -56.91 -31.06 -24.73
N SER A 1030 -56.95 -31.14 -23.41
CA SER A 1030 -58.20 -30.93 -22.63
C SER A 1030 -58.11 -29.66 -21.78
N SER A 1031 -59.24 -28.99 -21.56
CA SER A 1031 -59.39 -27.68 -20.88
C SER A 1031 -59.08 -27.67 -19.37
N GLY A 1032 -58.15 -28.52 -18.89
CA GLY A 1032 -57.75 -28.64 -17.49
C GLY A 1032 -56.31 -29.15 -17.27
N VAL A 1033 -55.48 -29.21 -18.31
CA VAL A 1033 -54.07 -29.63 -18.23
C VAL A 1033 -53.17 -28.39 -18.19
N LEU A 1034 -52.42 -28.19 -17.09
CA LEU A 1034 -51.41 -27.13 -16.98
C LEU A 1034 -50.00 -27.72 -17.03
N CYS A 1035 -49.27 -27.47 -18.11
CA CYS A 1035 -47.84 -27.79 -18.20
C CYS A 1035 -47.04 -26.48 -18.22
N CYS A 1036 -46.17 -26.29 -17.24
CA CYS A 1036 -45.34 -25.10 -17.11
C CYS A 1036 -43.88 -25.48 -16.86
N ALA A 1037 -42.97 -24.77 -17.52
CA ALA A 1037 -41.53 -24.96 -17.38
C ALA A 1037 -40.84 -23.61 -17.18
N GLY A 1038 -39.97 -23.50 -16.19
CA GLY A 1038 -39.20 -22.29 -15.93
C GLY A 1038 -37.75 -22.57 -15.58
N GLY A 1039 -36.85 -21.63 -15.90
CA GLY A 1039 -35.42 -21.79 -15.60
C GLY A 1039 -35.12 -21.85 -14.09
N LEU A 1040 -35.86 -21.10 -13.26
CA LEU A 1040 -35.79 -21.21 -11.79
C LEU A 1040 -36.98 -21.98 -11.23
N THR A 1041 -38.19 -21.64 -11.67
CA THR A 1041 -39.41 -22.25 -11.14
C THR A 1041 -40.52 -22.51 -12.14
N GLY A 1042 -41.23 -23.64 -12.00
CA GLY A 1042 -42.33 -24.00 -12.91
C GLY A 1042 -43.56 -23.11 -12.74
N TYR A 1043 -43.98 -22.85 -11.50
CA TYR A 1043 -45.18 -22.06 -11.21
C TYR A 1043 -45.03 -21.23 -9.92
N VAL A 1044 -45.47 -19.97 -9.97
CA VAL A 1044 -45.45 -19.04 -8.82
C VAL A 1044 -46.88 -18.67 -8.39
N TYR A 1045 -47.25 -18.99 -7.15
CA TYR A 1045 -48.56 -18.69 -6.56
C TYR A 1045 -48.43 -17.93 -5.23
N GLY A 1046 -48.17 -16.61 -5.29
CA GLY A 1046 -47.89 -15.78 -4.12
C GLY A 1046 -46.44 -15.94 -3.63
N GLY A 1047 -45.47 -15.57 -4.47
CA GLY A 1047 -44.03 -15.77 -4.19
C GLY A 1047 -43.13 -14.61 -4.61
N GLU A 1048 -41.89 -14.63 -4.11
CA GLU A 1048 -40.87 -13.60 -4.32
C GLU A 1048 -39.62 -14.21 -4.99
N ILE A 1049 -39.13 -13.58 -6.06
CA ILE A 1049 -37.86 -13.93 -6.71
C ILE A 1049 -37.00 -12.67 -6.80
N ARG A 1050 -35.86 -12.64 -6.10
CA ARG A 1050 -34.95 -11.49 -6.08
C ARG A 1050 -33.51 -11.86 -6.40
N ASN A 1051 -32.80 -10.98 -7.10
CA ASN A 1051 -31.37 -11.10 -7.38
C ASN A 1051 -30.96 -12.48 -7.91
N SER A 1052 -31.81 -13.10 -8.72
CA SER A 1052 -31.68 -14.50 -9.11
C SER A 1052 -31.78 -14.64 -10.62
N TYR A 1053 -31.03 -15.55 -11.24
CA TYR A 1053 -31.05 -15.69 -12.69
C TYR A 1053 -30.98 -17.14 -13.16
N ALA A 1054 -31.49 -17.41 -14.36
CA ALA A 1054 -31.33 -18.72 -14.98
C ALA A 1054 -30.66 -18.62 -16.37
N SER A 1055 -29.67 -19.47 -16.60
CA SER A 1055 -29.11 -19.73 -17.93
C SER A 1055 -29.44 -21.15 -18.36
N ALA A 1056 -30.74 -21.39 -18.54
CA ALA A 1056 -31.29 -22.71 -18.87
C ALA A 1056 -32.02 -22.70 -20.21
N ALA A 1057 -31.96 -23.82 -20.93
CA ALA A 1057 -32.84 -24.08 -22.05
C ALA A 1057 -34.21 -24.55 -21.51
N VAL A 1058 -35.25 -23.76 -21.75
CA VAL A 1058 -36.59 -24.05 -21.23
C VAL A 1058 -37.52 -24.38 -22.40
N THR A 1059 -38.12 -25.57 -22.36
CA THR A 1059 -38.95 -26.07 -23.47
C THR A 1059 -40.28 -26.66 -23.01
N ILE A 1060 -41.32 -26.45 -23.81
CA ILE A 1060 -42.59 -27.17 -23.70
C ILE A 1060 -42.97 -27.72 -25.06
N SER A 1061 -43.45 -28.97 -25.11
CA SER A 1061 -43.86 -29.63 -26.36
C SER A 1061 -45.18 -30.41 -26.22
N GLY A 1062 -45.83 -30.69 -27.34
CA GLY A 1062 -47.07 -31.48 -27.41
C GLY A 1062 -48.36 -30.64 -27.54
N SER A 1063 -49.52 -31.24 -27.26
CA SER A 1063 -50.83 -30.59 -27.41
C SER A 1063 -51.34 -30.09 -26.06
N TYR A 1064 -51.45 -28.78 -25.87
CA TYR A 1064 -51.87 -28.14 -24.62
C TYR A 1064 -52.78 -26.93 -24.87
N SER A 1065 -53.53 -26.49 -23.86
CA SER A 1065 -54.33 -25.25 -23.98
C SER A 1065 -53.43 -24.02 -23.89
N ALA A 1066 -53.40 -23.21 -24.96
CA ALA A 1066 -52.54 -22.03 -25.05
C ALA A 1066 -52.88 -20.92 -24.01
N SER A 1067 -54.06 -20.98 -23.37
CA SER A 1067 -54.50 -20.01 -22.37
C SER A 1067 -54.01 -20.30 -20.95
N SER A 1068 -53.38 -21.45 -20.68
CA SER A 1068 -53.09 -21.89 -19.31
C SER A 1068 -51.79 -22.69 -19.12
N SER A 1069 -51.02 -22.94 -20.18
CA SER A 1069 -49.69 -23.58 -20.13
C SER A 1069 -48.62 -22.61 -20.66
N GLY A 1070 -47.38 -22.71 -20.17
CA GLY A 1070 -46.41 -21.66 -20.43
C GLY A 1070 -44.98 -21.95 -20.01
N TYR A 1071 -44.02 -21.50 -20.84
CA TYR A 1071 -42.59 -21.52 -20.52
C TYR A 1071 -41.99 -20.13 -20.38
N GLY A 1072 -40.96 -19.99 -19.54
CA GLY A 1072 -40.21 -18.75 -19.40
C GLY A 1072 -38.82 -18.95 -18.80
N GLY A 1073 -37.90 -18.06 -19.14
CA GLY A 1073 -36.51 -18.13 -18.72
C GLY A 1073 -36.34 -18.03 -17.21
N VAL A 1074 -37.21 -17.33 -16.48
CA VAL A 1074 -37.20 -17.26 -15.01
C VAL A 1074 -38.23 -18.21 -14.42
N PHE A 1075 -39.50 -18.09 -14.86
CA PHE A 1075 -40.57 -18.97 -14.42
C PHE A 1075 -41.54 -19.31 -15.55
N GLY A 1076 -42.20 -20.48 -15.44
CA GLY A 1076 -43.19 -20.92 -16.42
C GLY A 1076 -44.45 -20.07 -16.38
N GLN A 1077 -45.20 -20.11 -15.28
CA GLN A 1077 -46.40 -19.29 -15.12
C GLN A 1077 -46.50 -18.71 -13.71
N SER A 1078 -47.26 -17.62 -13.56
CA SER A 1078 -47.49 -17.01 -12.24
C SER A 1078 -48.92 -16.53 -12.08
N ARG A 1079 -49.44 -16.60 -10.85
CA ARG A 1079 -50.73 -16.03 -10.45
C ARG A 1079 -50.63 -15.43 -9.05
N SER A 1080 -50.98 -14.16 -8.91
CA SER A 1080 -51.07 -13.53 -7.59
C SER A 1080 -52.24 -14.12 -6.80
N ARG A 1081 -52.07 -14.25 -5.48
CA ARG A 1081 -53.12 -14.70 -4.57
C ARG A 1081 -53.66 -13.52 -3.77
N SER A 1082 -54.95 -13.59 -3.38
CA SER A 1082 -55.58 -12.56 -2.55
C SER A 1082 -54.80 -12.37 -1.24
N GLY A 1083 -54.15 -11.21 -1.06
CA GLY A 1083 -53.37 -10.86 0.13
C GLY A 1083 -51.86 -11.13 0.06
N VAL A 1084 -51.35 -11.81 -0.98
CA VAL A 1084 -49.90 -12.06 -1.19
C VAL A 1084 -49.55 -11.83 -2.67
N PRO A 1085 -49.03 -10.64 -3.04
CA PRO A 1085 -48.64 -10.35 -4.42
C PRO A 1085 -47.35 -11.08 -4.80
N ASN A 1086 -47.18 -11.38 -6.09
CA ASN A 1086 -45.88 -11.82 -6.60
C ASN A 1086 -44.92 -10.63 -6.70
N VAL A 1087 -43.67 -10.82 -6.27
CA VAL A 1087 -42.62 -9.79 -6.29
C VAL A 1087 -41.42 -10.30 -7.08
N TYR A 1088 -40.99 -9.53 -8.08
CA TYR A 1088 -39.81 -9.83 -8.88
C TYR A 1088 -38.88 -8.61 -8.87
N GLU A 1089 -37.62 -8.81 -8.50
CA GLU A 1089 -36.65 -7.72 -8.40
C GLU A 1089 -35.27 -8.20 -8.84
N ASN A 1090 -34.70 -7.55 -9.86
CA ASN A 1090 -33.40 -7.92 -10.41
C ASN A 1090 -33.29 -9.43 -10.74
N ALA A 1091 -34.39 -10.01 -11.23
CA ALA A 1091 -34.42 -11.40 -11.66
C ALA A 1091 -34.13 -11.48 -13.16
N GLY A 1092 -33.35 -12.45 -13.62
CA GLY A 1092 -32.87 -12.46 -15.00
C GLY A 1092 -32.86 -13.81 -15.68
N TRP A 1093 -32.74 -13.80 -17.01
CA TRP A 1093 -32.55 -15.04 -17.78
C TRP A 1093 -31.60 -14.84 -18.96
N ASN A 1094 -31.03 -15.95 -19.44
CA ASN A 1094 -30.25 -15.98 -20.67
C ASN A 1094 -31.16 -15.90 -21.89
N SER A 1095 -31.15 -14.75 -22.56
CA SER A 1095 -31.98 -14.47 -23.74
C SER A 1095 -31.54 -15.24 -24.99
N ASP A 1096 -30.33 -15.80 -25.01
CA ASP A 1096 -29.84 -16.61 -26.13
C ASP A 1096 -30.45 -18.03 -26.10
N LEU A 1097 -30.86 -18.50 -24.91
CA LEU A 1097 -31.38 -19.85 -24.70
C LEU A 1097 -32.92 -19.88 -24.62
N THR A 1098 -33.53 -18.83 -24.06
CA THR A 1098 -34.99 -18.72 -23.93
C THR A 1098 -35.46 -17.32 -24.29
N ALA A 1099 -36.42 -17.19 -25.20
CA ALA A 1099 -36.82 -15.89 -25.76
C ALA A 1099 -37.52 -14.94 -24.77
N TYR A 1100 -38.21 -15.46 -23.75
CA TYR A 1100 -39.01 -14.68 -22.82
C TYR A 1100 -38.75 -15.10 -21.38
N GLY A 1101 -38.76 -14.16 -20.43
CA GLY A 1101 -38.56 -14.45 -19.00
C GLY A 1101 -39.74 -15.14 -18.31
N ALA A 1102 -40.95 -15.03 -18.88
CA ALA A 1102 -42.20 -15.60 -18.36
C ALA A 1102 -43.18 -15.91 -19.51
N ALA A 1103 -44.08 -16.88 -19.32
CA ALA A 1103 -45.01 -17.29 -20.38
C ALA A 1103 -46.12 -16.27 -20.70
N GLY A 1104 -46.48 -16.20 -21.98
CA GLY A 1104 -47.69 -15.56 -22.47
C GLY A 1104 -47.68 -14.02 -22.45
N LYS A 1105 -46.51 -13.37 -22.31
CA LYS A 1105 -46.41 -11.91 -22.32
C LYS A 1105 -45.44 -11.43 -23.38
N SER A 1106 -45.97 -10.73 -24.39
CA SER A 1106 -45.19 -9.85 -25.27
C SER A 1106 -44.70 -8.59 -24.55
N ASP A 1107 -45.24 -8.31 -23.35
CA ASP A 1107 -44.89 -7.15 -22.53
C ASP A 1107 -43.93 -7.53 -21.39
N PRO A 1108 -42.94 -6.69 -21.06
CA PRO A 1108 -41.97 -6.97 -19.99
C PRO A 1108 -42.68 -7.07 -18.63
N VAL A 1109 -42.49 -8.20 -17.94
CA VAL A 1109 -42.83 -8.29 -16.50
C VAL A 1109 -41.84 -7.42 -15.74
N ALA A 1110 -42.33 -6.41 -15.04
CA ALA A 1110 -41.50 -5.51 -14.24
C ALA A 1110 -40.59 -6.31 -13.28
N GLY A 1111 -39.29 -5.96 -13.26
CA GLY A 1111 -38.29 -6.63 -12.43
C GLY A 1111 -37.59 -7.83 -13.09
N LEU A 1112 -38.01 -8.27 -14.29
CA LEU A 1112 -37.32 -9.30 -15.08
C LEU A 1112 -36.42 -8.69 -16.16
N THR A 1113 -35.20 -9.20 -16.31
CA THR A 1113 -34.22 -8.72 -17.30
C THR A 1113 -33.59 -9.86 -18.10
N GLY A 1114 -33.74 -9.82 -19.43
CA GLY A 1114 -33.06 -10.75 -20.34
C GLY A 1114 -31.66 -10.23 -20.69
N LYS A 1115 -30.64 -11.07 -20.58
CA LYS A 1115 -29.26 -10.75 -20.96
C LYS A 1115 -28.70 -11.86 -21.86
N THR A 1116 -27.86 -11.49 -22.83
CA THR A 1116 -27.13 -12.48 -23.64
C THR A 1116 -26.09 -13.21 -22.78
N THR A 1117 -25.65 -14.38 -23.23
CA THR A 1117 -24.59 -15.17 -22.58
C THR A 1117 -23.34 -14.32 -22.36
N SER A 1118 -22.94 -13.54 -23.36
CA SER A 1118 -21.78 -12.65 -23.26
C SER A 1118 -21.97 -11.53 -22.23
N ALA A 1119 -23.18 -10.96 -22.14
CA ALA A 1119 -23.48 -9.91 -21.15
C ALA A 1119 -23.56 -10.47 -19.72
N LEU A 1120 -24.05 -11.70 -19.54
CA LEU A 1120 -24.03 -12.39 -18.25
C LEU A 1120 -22.59 -12.70 -17.79
N LYS A 1121 -21.70 -13.11 -18.71
CA LYS A 1121 -20.26 -13.31 -18.44
C LYS A 1121 -19.54 -12.00 -18.09
N ALA A 1122 -19.77 -10.93 -18.87
CA ALA A 1122 -19.11 -9.64 -18.66
C ALA A 1122 -19.56 -8.89 -17.40
N SER A 1123 -20.77 -9.15 -16.90
CA SER A 1123 -21.30 -8.48 -15.71
C SER A 1123 -20.93 -9.15 -14.38
N GLY A 1124 -19.99 -10.12 -14.41
CA GLY A 1124 -19.56 -10.86 -13.22
C GLY A 1124 -20.61 -11.86 -12.71
N HIS A 1125 -21.74 -12.03 -13.40
CA HIS A 1125 -22.81 -12.94 -12.99
C HIS A 1125 -22.55 -14.40 -13.39
N LEU A 1126 -21.64 -14.64 -14.35
CA LEU A 1126 -21.17 -15.96 -14.81
C LEU A 1126 -19.65 -16.11 -14.60
N VAL A 1127 -19.06 -15.55 -13.54
CA VAL A 1127 -17.63 -15.81 -13.25
C VAL A 1127 -17.49 -17.28 -12.89
N ASP A 1128 -16.80 -17.99 -13.77
CA ASP A 1128 -16.28 -19.36 -13.73
C ASP A 1128 -16.95 -20.36 -12.78
N LEU A 1129 -17.67 -21.31 -13.42
CA LEU A 1129 -17.90 -22.67 -12.91
C LEU A 1129 -16.59 -23.35 -12.47
#